data_AF-A0A5C5ZPN0-F1
#
_entry.id   AF-A0A5C5ZPN0-F1
#
_cell.length_a   1.000
_cell.length_b   1.000
_cell.length_c   1.000
_cell.angle_alpha   90.00
_cell.angle_beta   90.00
_cell.angle_gamma   90.00
#
_symmetry.space_group_name_H-M   'P 1'
#
loop_
_entity.id
_entity.type
_entity.pdbx_description
1 polymer ?
#
loop_
_entity_poly.entity_id
_entity_poly.type
_entity_poly.pdbx_seq_one_letter_code
_entity_poly.pdbx_strand_id
1 'polypeptide(L)'
;MKSRIAAAIILLLFPVGLPAASSAAEKPNVLFIAIDDLNDWIGCLNGHPQALTPNIDALAEAGILFTNAHCVSPACNPSRAALLSGRRPASTGVWSNDSPRLLQAKPQIDHLPGVFRDAGYATLGTGKINHGTGDNAKLFEKFYNTEQRWSPLTREAVRYTADELPTKKTDAPKHVATLSDGRTVTLPLNSVPSDRNPDTKEGESFDWGPMAVADSEMGDVKITDWAIEQLSKQHDKPFFMGVGYYRPHIPLWAPAKYFERFENVDIQLPPTLDGDLDDLSPTGRRWAIEAVTAGSHATVVRSNQWRQAVKSYLACTTFVDEQVGRLVSSLKRSRQSENTWIVLWTDHGWHLGEKEHWGKWTPWERSTRVPLIIVPPSAIAAQFAEAGSRCDQPVSLLDLFPTLTDACGINSPKDLHGQSLLPLLKNPGLETNRAVVTLFDEGNVTLRTNRWRYIRYDNGDEELYDVIADPNEWHNLAVVPKHRSELIKLREAASEHVVLAKTNDTAEPEWLQRKVVGWRVHVNPRLTKDDASRKKLGRAMELLTVQLKEIKQKLPKDAVAELQKVDLWFSPKYPNTGARAEYHPSPQWLRENGRSEIMARGVEFSNVEIFEAESRRMPNFALHELAHAFHDRVLGFDHAEIRKVFDRAVASGKYESVLRQDANGNRRPDRAYALSNHKEYFAELSEAYFSKNDFFPFDRTELLETDPEGARVVKEAWGVTP
;
A
#
# COMPACT_ATOMS: atom_id res chain seq x y z
N MET A 1 -40.79 -86.45 -52.79
CA MET A 1 -41.29 -85.28 -52.03
C MET A 1 -40.58 -85.22 -50.69
N LYS A 2 -40.18 -83.99 -50.34
CA LYS A 2 -39.20 -83.53 -49.33
C LYS A 2 -39.18 -84.23 -47.96
N SER A 3 -37.96 -84.51 -47.50
CA SER A 3 -37.60 -84.90 -46.13
C SER A 3 -37.77 -83.73 -45.15
N ARG A 4 -38.15 -84.05 -43.91
CA ARG A 4 -38.20 -83.09 -42.79
C ARG A 4 -36.99 -83.35 -41.88
N ILE A 5 -36.08 -82.39 -41.81
CA ILE A 5 -34.97 -82.34 -40.85
C ILE A 5 -35.38 -81.37 -39.75
N ALA A 6 -35.24 -81.84 -38.50
CA ALA A 6 -35.36 -81.06 -37.29
C ALA A 6 -34.16 -80.10 -37.15
N ALA A 7 -34.41 -78.85 -36.78
CA ALA A 7 -33.38 -77.91 -36.35
C ALA A 7 -33.68 -77.47 -34.92
N ALA A 8 -32.76 -77.81 -34.01
CA ALA A 8 -32.79 -77.40 -32.62
C ALA A 8 -32.47 -75.91 -32.53
N ILE A 9 -33.34 -75.14 -31.87
CA ILE A 9 -33.12 -73.73 -31.57
C ILE A 9 -32.32 -73.66 -30.27
N ILE A 10 -31.03 -73.36 -30.39
CA ILE A 10 -30.16 -72.99 -29.25
C ILE A 10 -30.46 -71.53 -28.91
N LEU A 11 -31.04 -71.30 -27.73
CA LEU A 11 -31.27 -69.96 -27.18
C LEU A 11 -29.92 -69.39 -26.71
N LEU A 12 -29.32 -68.49 -27.49
CA LEU A 12 -28.17 -67.69 -27.07
C LEU A 12 -28.65 -66.61 -26.10
N LEU A 13 -28.41 -66.83 -24.81
CA LEU A 13 -28.49 -65.80 -23.77
C LEU A 13 -27.36 -64.79 -24.01
N PHE A 14 -27.69 -63.63 -24.59
CA PHE A 14 -26.80 -62.48 -24.56
C PHE A 14 -26.65 -62.03 -23.09
N PRO A 15 -25.41 -61.92 -22.56
CA PRO A 15 -25.22 -61.27 -21.27
C PRO A 15 -25.60 -59.80 -21.46
N VAL A 16 -26.65 -59.36 -20.76
CA VAL A 16 -26.93 -57.94 -20.56
C VAL A 16 -25.70 -57.37 -19.85
N GLY A 17 -24.86 -56.65 -20.60
CA GLY A 17 -23.73 -55.93 -20.05
C GLY A 17 -24.24 -54.97 -18.98
N LEU A 18 -23.85 -55.21 -17.73
CA LEU A 18 -23.93 -54.21 -16.68
C LEU A 18 -23.28 -52.93 -17.22
N PRO A 19 -23.91 -51.75 -17.08
CA PRO A 19 -23.26 -50.51 -17.42
C PRO A 19 -21.96 -50.46 -16.63
N ALA A 20 -20.85 -50.25 -17.35
CA ALA A 20 -19.55 -50.03 -16.75
C ALA A 20 -19.73 -48.99 -15.64
N ALA A 21 -19.26 -49.34 -14.44
CA ALA A 21 -19.24 -48.43 -13.31
C ALA A 21 -18.74 -47.07 -13.80
N SER A 22 -19.53 -46.01 -13.55
CA SER A 22 -19.15 -44.63 -13.80
C SER A 22 -17.71 -44.45 -13.37
N SER A 23 -16.82 -44.17 -14.33
CA SER A 23 -15.49 -43.66 -14.04
C SER A 23 -15.66 -42.56 -13.00
N ALA A 24 -14.98 -42.66 -11.85
CA ALA A 24 -14.90 -41.53 -10.94
C ALA A 24 -14.43 -40.34 -11.78
N ALA A 25 -15.16 -39.23 -11.74
CA ALA A 25 -14.85 -38.06 -12.57
C ALA A 25 -13.36 -37.75 -12.44
N GLU A 26 -12.63 -37.82 -13.55
CA GLU A 26 -11.19 -37.64 -13.56
C GLU A 26 -10.87 -36.23 -13.07
N LYS A 27 -9.98 -36.10 -12.09
CA LYS A 27 -9.62 -34.79 -11.53
C LYS A 27 -9.05 -33.92 -12.66
N PRO A 28 -9.51 -32.66 -12.83
CA PRO A 28 -9.05 -31.82 -13.93
C PRO A 28 -7.64 -31.31 -13.67
N ASN A 29 -6.86 -31.11 -14.73
CA ASN A 29 -5.57 -30.44 -14.70
C ASN A 29 -5.74 -28.92 -14.58
N VAL A 30 -4.64 -28.23 -14.24
CA VAL A 30 -4.58 -26.77 -14.21
C VAL A 30 -3.35 -26.27 -14.97
N LEU A 31 -3.57 -25.43 -15.98
CA LEU A 31 -2.56 -24.59 -16.60
C LEU A 31 -2.70 -23.15 -16.07
N PHE A 32 -1.71 -22.74 -15.28
CA PHE A 32 -1.70 -21.49 -14.52
C PHE A 32 -0.68 -20.52 -15.11
N ILE A 33 -1.15 -19.62 -15.98
CA ILE A 33 -0.34 -18.70 -16.79
C ILE A 33 -0.25 -17.35 -16.08
N ALA A 34 0.96 -16.93 -15.71
CA ALA A 34 1.24 -15.64 -15.11
C ALA A 34 1.99 -14.75 -16.11
N ILE A 35 1.61 -13.47 -16.21
CA ILE A 35 2.33 -12.46 -17.00
C ILE A 35 2.75 -11.31 -16.08
N ASP A 36 4.01 -10.94 -16.09
CA ASP A 36 4.58 -9.93 -15.20
C ASP A 36 4.42 -8.50 -15.76
N ASP A 37 3.84 -7.60 -14.96
CA ASP A 37 3.64 -6.17 -15.28
C ASP A 37 2.71 -5.88 -16.49
N LEU A 38 1.87 -6.83 -16.89
CA LEU A 38 0.89 -6.62 -17.97
C LEU A 38 -0.32 -5.84 -17.43
N ASN A 39 -0.54 -4.61 -17.91
CA ASN A 39 -1.72 -3.83 -17.52
C ASN A 39 -2.94 -4.20 -18.37
N ASP A 40 -3.99 -3.38 -18.32
CA ASP A 40 -5.22 -3.58 -19.07
C ASP A 40 -5.12 -3.21 -20.56
N TRP A 41 -3.92 -2.91 -21.10
CA TRP A 41 -3.69 -2.64 -22.52
C TRP A 41 -3.69 -3.90 -23.38
N ILE A 42 -4.81 -4.63 -23.34
CA ILE A 42 -5.09 -5.80 -24.14
C ILE A 42 -6.46 -5.64 -24.81
N GLY A 43 -6.65 -6.28 -25.96
CA GLY A 43 -7.85 -6.12 -26.80
C GLY A 43 -9.14 -6.46 -26.06
N CYS A 44 -9.19 -7.59 -25.35
CA CYS A 44 -10.40 -8.04 -24.66
C CYS A 44 -10.86 -7.14 -23.50
N LEU A 45 -9.98 -6.27 -22.98
CA LEU A 45 -10.32 -5.26 -21.97
C LEU A 45 -10.62 -3.88 -22.58
N ASN A 46 -10.57 -3.74 -23.91
CA ASN A 46 -10.66 -2.46 -24.61
C ASN A 46 -9.68 -1.42 -24.04
N GLY A 47 -8.45 -1.86 -23.74
CA GLY A 47 -7.39 -0.99 -23.25
C GLY A 47 -6.83 -0.09 -24.36
N HIS A 48 -5.51 -0.07 -24.50
CA HIS A 48 -4.88 0.73 -25.54
C HIS A 48 -5.34 0.31 -26.95
N PRO A 49 -5.82 1.25 -27.79
CA PRO A 49 -6.44 0.93 -29.09
C PRO A 49 -5.48 0.31 -30.11
N GLN A 50 -4.18 0.41 -29.86
CA GLN A 50 -3.13 -0.15 -30.72
C GLN A 50 -2.51 -1.43 -30.12
N ALA A 51 -3.05 -1.98 -29.02
CA ALA A 51 -2.58 -3.27 -28.50
C ALA A 51 -2.89 -4.39 -29.51
N LEU A 52 -1.91 -5.28 -29.74
CA LEU A 52 -2.05 -6.43 -30.63
C LEU A 52 -1.95 -7.73 -29.83
N THR A 53 -3.09 -8.18 -29.29
CA THR A 53 -3.16 -9.37 -28.41
C THR A 53 -4.16 -10.44 -28.87
N PRO A 54 -4.14 -10.87 -30.15
CA PRO A 54 -5.16 -11.77 -30.67
C PRO A 54 -5.24 -13.13 -29.94
N ASN A 55 -4.15 -13.62 -29.34
CA ASN A 55 -4.16 -14.91 -28.66
C ASN A 55 -4.78 -14.83 -27.26
N ILE A 56 -4.50 -13.76 -26.53
CA ILE A 56 -5.15 -13.46 -25.24
C ILE A 56 -6.64 -13.14 -25.48
N ASP A 57 -6.96 -12.43 -26.55
CA ASP A 57 -8.35 -12.14 -26.93
C ASP A 57 -9.11 -13.43 -27.25
N ALA A 58 -8.53 -14.33 -28.05
CA ALA A 58 -9.10 -15.64 -28.33
C ALA A 58 -9.21 -16.53 -27.07
N LEU A 59 -8.35 -16.33 -26.07
CA LEU A 59 -8.46 -17.01 -24.78
C LEU A 59 -9.65 -16.49 -23.97
N ALA A 60 -9.88 -15.17 -23.98
CA ALA A 60 -11.05 -14.56 -23.36
C ALA A 60 -12.35 -15.03 -24.02
N GLU A 61 -12.39 -15.10 -25.36
CA GLU A 61 -13.51 -15.66 -26.13
C GLU A 61 -13.78 -17.13 -25.81
N ALA A 62 -12.76 -17.89 -25.40
CA ALA A 62 -12.90 -19.29 -25.02
C ALA A 62 -13.33 -19.50 -23.56
N GLY A 63 -13.32 -18.45 -22.73
CA GLY A 63 -13.55 -18.54 -21.28
C GLY A 63 -14.44 -17.45 -20.73
N ILE A 64 -14.22 -17.11 -19.47
CA ILE A 64 -14.87 -16.01 -18.77
C ILE A 64 -13.80 -14.96 -18.45
N LEU A 65 -14.03 -13.73 -18.91
CA LEU A 65 -13.17 -12.58 -18.63
C LEU A 65 -13.68 -11.81 -17.41
N PHE A 66 -12.80 -11.61 -16.42
CA PHE A 66 -13.07 -10.74 -15.28
C PHE A 66 -12.50 -9.35 -15.58
N THR A 67 -13.38 -8.38 -15.81
CA THR A 67 -12.98 -7.05 -16.28
C THR A 67 -12.57 -6.11 -15.14
N ASN A 68 -12.91 -6.47 -13.90
CA ASN A 68 -12.66 -5.70 -12.68
C ASN A 68 -11.87 -6.56 -11.66
N ALA A 69 -10.83 -7.24 -12.15
CA ALA A 69 -9.93 -8.01 -11.30
C ALA A 69 -8.79 -7.13 -10.79
N HIS A 70 -8.42 -7.29 -9.52
CA HIS A 70 -7.36 -6.51 -8.87
C HIS A 70 -6.29 -7.36 -8.20
N CYS A 71 -5.05 -6.88 -8.28
CA CYS A 71 -3.94 -7.42 -7.52
C CYS A 71 -4.15 -7.26 -6.01
N VAL A 72 -3.46 -8.09 -5.24
CA VAL A 72 -3.49 -7.98 -3.77
C VAL A 72 -2.55 -6.89 -3.28
N SER A 73 -1.50 -6.62 -4.05
CA SER A 73 -0.53 -5.56 -3.83
C SER A 73 0.02 -5.09 -5.18
N PRO A 74 0.26 -3.78 -5.42
CA PRO A 74 0.72 -3.23 -6.68
C PRO A 74 2.23 -3.44 -6.90
N ALA A 75 2.78 -4.57 -6.45
CA ALA A 75 4.18 -4.95 -6.60
C ALA A 75 4.35 -6.48 -6.68
N CYS A 76 5.35 -6.94 -7.43
CA CYS A 76 5.52 -8.36 -7.77
C CYS A 76 5.56 -9.30 -6.55
N ASN A 77 6.50 -9.07 -5.62
CA ASN A 77 6.71 -9.97 -4.47
C ASN A 77 5.47 -10.09 -3.59
N PRO A 78 4.91 -8.99 -3.06
CA PRO A 78 3.74 -9.08 -2.18
C PRO A 78 2.51 -9.63 -2.90
N SER A 79 2.27 -9.26 -4.17
CA SER A 79 1.11 -9.77 -4.93
C SER A 79 1.18 -11.28 -5.16
N ARG A 80 2.33 -11.76 -5.65
CA ARG A 80 2.56 -13.19 -5.94
C ARG A 80 2.56 -14.02 -4.66
N ALA A 81 3.19 -13.53 -3.59
CA ALA A 81 3.17 -14.17 -2.28
C ALA A 81 1.73 -14.29 -1.74
N ALA A 82 0.93 -13.23 -1.92
CA ALA A 82 -0.44 -13.21 -1.46
C ALA A 82 -1.34 -14.15 -2.25
N LEU A 83 -1.25 -14.17 -3.57
CA LEU A 83 -1.96 -15.13 -4.43
C LEU A 83 -1.57 -16.56 -4.05
N LEU A 84 -0.27 -16.87 -4.07
CA LEU A 84 0.22 -18.24 -3.88
C LEU A 84 -0.11 -18.79 -2.49
N SER A 85 -0.29 -17.95 -1.48
CA SER A 85 -0.73 -18.36 -0.14
C SER A 85 -2.22 -18.18 0.12
N GLY A 86 -2.94 -17.48 -0.77
CA GLY A 86 -4.33 -17.05 -0.57
C GLY A 86 -4.52 -16.14 0.64
N ARG A 87 -3.46 -15.45 1.10
CA ARG A 87 -3.43 -14.62 2.31
C ARG A 87 -2.84 -13.24 2.01
N ARG A 88 -3.33 -12.20 2.69
CA ARG A 88 -2.89 -10.81 2.46
C ARG A 88 -1.47 -10.54 2.96
N PRO A 89 -0.78 -9.47 2.48
CA PRO A 89 0.48 -8.99 3.05
C PRO A 89 0.53 -8.95 4.57
N ALA A 90 -0.54 -8.49 5.23
CA ALA A 90 -0.65 -8.46 6.69
C ALA A 90 -0.49 -9.84 7.39
N SER A 91 -0.82 -10.94 6.72
CA SER A 91 -0.67 -12.30 7.24
C SER A 91 0.64 -12.95 6.80
N THR A 92 1.07 -12.67 5.57
CA THR A 92 2.31 -13.24 5.02
C THR A 92 3.56 -12.54 5.56
N GLY A 93 3.46 -11.26 5.94
CA GLY A 93 4.59 -10.38 6.28
C GLY A 93 5.38 -9.92 5.06
N VAL A 94 4.87 -10.13 3.84
CA VAL A 94 5.52 -9.74 2.59
C VAL A 94 4.81 -8.50 2.05
N TRP A 95 5.40 -7.32 2.27
CA TRP A 95 4.79 -6.03 1.94
C TRP A 95 5.35 -5.36 0.69
N SER A 96 6.57 -5.75 0.30
CA SER A 96 7.40 -5.00 -0.63
C SER A 96 8.29 -5.94 -1.47
N ASN A 97 8.85 -5.48 -2.58
CA ASN A 97 9.81 -6.28 -3.36
C ASN A 97 11.11 -6.59 -2.60
N ASP A 98 11.44 -5.77 -1.61
CA ASP A 98 12.60 -5.94 -0.74
C ASP A 98 12.32 -6.82 0.48
N SER A 99 11.04 -7.15 0.73
CA SER A 99 10.66 -8.12 1.75
C SER A 99 11.25 -9.51 1.45
N PRO A 100 11.47 -10.35 2.49
CA PRO A 100 11.78 -11.76 2.28
C PRO A 100 10.74 -12.42 1.37
N ARG A 101 11.15 -13.47 0.66
CA ARG A 101 10.21 -14.25 -0.16
C ARG A 101 9.25 -15.03 0.73
N LEU A 102 8.10 -15.44 0.19
CA LEU A 102 7.03 -16.11 0.94
C LEU A 102 7.52 -17.23 1.87
N LEU A 103 8.27 -18.21 1.33
CA LEU A 103 8.76 -19.35 2.12
C LEU A 103 9.93 -19.01 3.06
N GLN A 104 10.56 -17.85 2.88
CA GLN A 104 11.55 -17.33 3.82
C GLN A 104 10.87 -16.64 5.00
N ALA A 105 9.83 -15.84 4.73
CA ALA A 105 9.02 -15.17 5.73
C ALA A 105 8.17 -16.16 6.54
N LYS A 106 7.59 -17.17 5.87
CA LYS A 106 6.69 -18.15 6.46
C LYS A 106 6.98 -19.56 5.90
N PRO A 107 8.00 -20.28 6.43
CA PRO A 107 8.41 -21.58 5.88
C PRO A 107 7.34 -22.67 5.86
N GLN A 108 6.37 -22.60 6.78
CA GLN A 108 5.31 -23.61 6.95
C GLN A 108 3.96 -23.18 6.36
N ILE A 109 3.93 -22.11 5.55
CA ILE A 109 2.68 -21.62 4.99
C ILE A 109 2.20 -22.57 3.87
N ASP A 110 0.92 -22.91 3.91
CA ASP A 110 0.29 -23.59 2.78
C ASP A 110 0.35 -22.69 1.55
N HIS A 111 0.90 -23.21 0.47
CA HIS A 111 0.99 -22.53 -0.81
C HIS A 111 0.33 -23.37 -1.90
N LEU A 112 -0.21 -22.71 -2.92
CA LEU A 112 -1.10 -23.30 -3.91
C LEU A 112 -0.49 -24.51 -4.63
N PRO A 113 0.75 -24.46 -5.18
CA PRO A 113 1.39 -25.65 -5.72
C PRO A 113 1.55 -26.78 -4.69
N GLY A 114 1.88 -26.46 -3.43
CA GLY A 114 2.07 -27.45 -2.37
C GLY A 114 0.78 -28.16 -2.03
N VAL A 115 -0.33 -27.42 -1.92
CA VAL A 115 -1.66 -27.99 -1.69
C VAL A 115 -2.09 -28.92 -2.84
N PHE A 116 -1.79 -28.55 -4.09
CA PHE A 116 -2.04 -29.42 -5.24
C PHE A 116 -1.19 -30.71 -5.20
N ARG A 117 0.11 -30.57 -4.91
CA ARG A 117 1.02 -31.73 -4.73
C ARG A 117 0.47 -32.69 -3.67
N ASP A 118 0.09 -32.15 -2.52
CA ASP A 118 -0.40 -32.94 -1.39
C ASP A 118 -1.78 -33.59 -1.70
N ALA A 119 -2.53 -33.03 -2.65
CA ALA A 119 -3.77 -33.61 -3.19
C ALA A 119 -3.56 -34.66 -4.32
N GLY A 120 -2.30 -34.99 -4.62
CA GLY A 120 -1.91 -36.03 -5.58
C GLY A 120 -1.63 -35.54 -7.00
N TYR A 121 -1.53 -34.23 -7.22
CA TYR A 121 -1.16 -33.67 -8.52
C TYR A 121 0.36 -33.71 -8.73
N ALA A 122 0.79 -33.87 -9.98
CA ALA A 122 2.14 -33.50 -10.38
C ALA A 122 2.25 -31.97 -10.46
N THR A 123 3.29 -31.39 -9.87
CA THR A 123 3.49 -29.94 -9.84
C THR A 123 4.68 -29.50 -10.68
N LEU A 124 4.37 -28.79 -11.75
CA LEU A 124 5.30 -28.39 -12.79
C LEU A 124 5.36 -26.85 -12.83
N GLY A 125 6.54 -26.27 -13.00
CA GLY A 125 6.66 -24.82 -13.05
C GLY A 125 7.77 -24.34 -13.96
N THR A 126 7.61 -23.15 -14.54
CA THR A 126 8.65 -22.47 -15.31
C THR A 126 8.51 -20.95 -15.21
N GLY A 127 9.64 -20.25 -15.31
CA GLY A 127 9.68 -18.79 -15.39
C GLY A 127 9.37 -18.05 -14.07
N LYS A 128 8.55 -17.00 -14.11
CA LYS A 128 8.24 -16.15 -12.95
C LYS A 128 6.85 -16.45 -12.38
N ILE A 129 6.76 -17.42 -11.46
CA ILE A 129 5.54 -17.65 -10.66
C ILE A 129 5.63 -16.92 -9.31
N ASN A 130 6.61 -17.27 -8.48
CA ASN A 130 7.01 -16.47 -7.32
C ASN A 130 8.02 -15.39 -7.71
N HIS A 131 8.19 -14.38 -6.87
CA HIS A 131 9.18 -13.33 -7.08
C HIS A 131 10.59 -13.83 -6.71
N GLY A 132 11.42 -14.05 -7.74
CA GLY A 132 12.77 -14.61 -7.60
C GLY A 132 12.81 -16.13 -7.77
N THR A 133 13.87 -16.63 -8.38
CA THR A 133 13.92 -18.02 -8.87
C THR A 133 14.35 -19.05 -7.83
N GLY A 134 15.06 -18.62 -6.77
CA GLY A 134 15.63 -19.53 -5.77
C GLY A 134 14.57 -20.30 -4.96
N ASP A 135 13.37 -19.73 -4.82
CA ASP A 135 12.29 -20.37 -4.05
C ASP A 135 11.27 -21.08 -4.95
N ASN A 136 11.23 -20.81 -6.27
CA ASN A 136 10.32 -21.53 -7.18
C ASN A 136 10.62 -23.04 -7.21
N ALA A 137 11.90 -23.43 -7.15
CA ALA A 137 12.30 -24.83 -7.07
C ALA A 137 11.83 -25.53 -5.77
N LYS A 138 11.42 -24.78 -4.75
CA LYS A 138 10.82 -25.32 -3.51
C LYS A 138 9.31 -25.44 -3.61
N LEU A 139 8.67 -24.67 -4.51
CA LEU A 139 7.22 -24.67 -4.68
C LEU A 139 6.74 -25.83 -5.55
N PHE A 140 7.53 -26.23 -6.56
CA PHE A 140 7.15 -27.23 -7.55
C PHE A 140 8.06 -28.46 -7.48
N GLU A 141 7.52 -29.66 -7.72
CA GLU A 141 8.30 -30.90 -7.83
C GLU A 141 9.28 -30.86 -9.01
N LYS A 142 8.87 -30.24 -10.13
CA LYS A 142 9.73 -30.01 -11.29
C LYS A 142 9.64 -28.56 -11.72
N PHE A 143 10.78 -27.87 -11.67
CA PHE A 143 10.86 -26.46 -12.06
C PHE A 143 11.96 -26.24 -13.11
N TYR A 144 11.64 -25.48 -14.17
CA TYR A 144 12.63 -24.99 -15.12
C TYR A 144 12.87 -23.49 -14.94
N ASN A 145 14.14 -23.11 -14.94
CA ASN A 145 14.55 -21.73 -14.89
C ASN A 145 15.54 -21.43 -16.02
N THR A 146 15.37 -20.29 -16.67
CA THR A 146 16.31 -19.77 -17.66
C THR A 146 17.19 -18.70 -17.02
N GLU A 147 18.48 -18.71 -17.32
CA GLU A 147 19.41 -17.67 -16.87
C GLU A 147 19.12 -16.32 -17.57
N GLN A 148 18.66 -16.37 -18.81
CA GLN A 148 18.27 -15.25 -19.66
C GLN A 148 16.81 -14.85 -19.41
N ARG A 149 16.52 -14.36 -18.20
CA ARG A 149 15.14 -14.07 -17.75
C ARG A 149 14.47 -12.97 -18.55
N TRP A 150 15.14 -11.81 -18.63
CA TRP A 150 14.55 -10.57 -19.15
C TRP A 150 15.13 -10.16 -20.52
N SER A 151 16.22 -10.80 -20.92
CA SER A 151 17.11 -10.36 -21.99
C SER A 151 17.92 -11.53 -22.53
N PRO A 152 18.37 -11.48 -23.79
CA PRO A 152 19.44 -12.36 -24.28
C PRO A 152 20.78 -12.16 -23.53
N LEU A 153 20.95 -11.04 -22.82
CA LEU A 153 22.14 -10.70 -22.06
C LEU A 153 22.11 -11.29 -20.63
N THR A 154 23.28 -11.69 -20.14
CA THR A 154 23.45 -12.10 -18.73
C THR A 154 23.45 -10.89 -17.79
N ARG A 155 23.31 -11.15 -16.49
CA ARG A 155 23.38 -10.11 -15.47
C ARG A 155 24.73 -9.39 -15.48
N GLU A 156 25.81 -10.13 -15.73
CA GLU A 156 27.18 -9.62 -15.80
C GLU A 156 27.38 -8.77 -17.06
N ALA A 157 26.79 -9.17 -18.18
CA ALA A 157 26.95 -8.48 -19.46
C ALA A 157 26.31 -7.09 -19.51
N VAL A 158 25.41 -6.76 -18.58
CA VAL A 158 24.77 -5.44 -18.50
C VAL A 158 25.38 -4.54 -17.41
N ARG A 159 26.44 -4.98 -16.72
CA ARG A 159 27.06 -4.19 -15.64
C ARG A 159 28.01 -3.16 -16.22
N TYR A 160 27.78 -1.90 -15.85
CA TYR A 160 28.67 -0.79 -16.20
C TYR A 160 30.10 -1.06 -15.72
N THR A 161 31.06 -0.80 -16.61
CA THR A 161 32.48 -0.76 -16.25
C THR A 161 32.78 0.48 -15.40
N ALA A 162 33.96 0.51 -14.77
CA ALA A 162 34.37 1.68 -13.98
C ALA A 162 34.46 2.97 -14.82
N ASP A 163 34.86 2.84 -16.09
CA ASP A 163 35.02 3.98 -17.01
C ASP A 163 33.68 4.45 -17.58
N GLU A 164 32.71 3.55 -17.72
CA GLU A 164 31.38 3.85 -18.26
C GLU A 164 30.39 4.34 -17.19
N LEU A 165 30.54 3.91 -15.94
CA LEU A 165 29.62 4.25 -14.85
C LEU A 165 29.37 5.77 -14.71
N PRO A 166 30.37 6.67 -14.84
CA PRO A 166 30.14 8.12 -14.79
C PRO A 166 29.16 8.63 -15.86
N THR A 167 29.01 7.93 -16.98
CA THR A 167 28.08 8.31 -18.07
C THR A 167 26.63 8.00 -17.72
N LYS A 168 26.36 7.05 -16.82
CA LYS A 168 25.02 6.52 -16.55
C LYS A 168 23.99 7.59 -16.14
N LYS A 169 24.46 8.69 -15.53
CA LYS A 169 23.63 9.81 -15.06
C LYS A 169 23.60 11.03 -15.98
N THR A 170 24.29 10.98 -17.11
CA THR A 170 24.35 12.09 -18.06
C THR A 170 23.31 11.91 -19.15
N ASP A 171 23.07 12.94 -19.95
CA ASP A 171 22.19 12.87 -21.13
C ASP A 171 22.77 12.02 -22.29
N ALA A 172 23.89 11.31 -22.06
CA ALA A 172 24.53 10.40 -23.00
C ALA A 172 25.07 9.16 -22.27
N PRO A 173 24.20 8.36 -21.62
CA PRO A 173 24.62 7.15 -20.93
C PRO A 173 25.12 6.13 -21.94
N LYS A 174 26.20 5.42 -21.59
CA LYS A 174 26.82 4.47 -22.51
C LYS A 174 27.39 3.27 -21.76
N HIS A 175 26.97 2.08 -22.17
CA HIS A 175 27.56 0.81 -21.79
C HIS A 175 27.60 -0.14 -23.00
N VAL A 176 28.76 -0.67 -23.36
CA VAL A 176 28.88 -1.62 -24.47
C VAL A 176 28.77 -3.05 -23.95
N ALA A 177 27.66 -3.72 -24.27
CA ALA A 177 27.41 -5.12 -23.94
C ALA A 177 27.64 -6.03 -25.17
N THR A 178 27.96 -7.30 -24.93
CA THR A 178 28.16 -8.32 -25.98
C THR A 178 27.05 -9.35 -25.93
N LEU A 179 26.42 -9.60 -27.09
CA LEU A 179 25.39 -10.63 -27.27
C LEU A 179 26.01 -12.03 -27.36
N SER A 180 25.17 -13.06 -27.26
CA SER A 180 25.56 -14.49 -27.34
C SER A 180 26.35 -14.84 -28.61
N ASP A 181 26.10 -14.14 -29.71
CA ASP A 181 26.73 -14.36 -31.01
C ASP A 181 27.96 -13.48 -31.27
N GLY A 182 28.41 -12.72 -30.26
CA GLY A 182 29.59 -11.86 -30.33
C GLY A 182 29.35 -10.46 -30.88
N ARG A 183 28.14 -10.14 -31.36
CA ARG A 183 27.79 -8.75 -31.73
C ARG A 183 27.72 -7.86 -30.49
N THR A 184 27.99 -6.57 -30.66
CA THR A 184 27.90 -5.58 -29.58
C THR A 184 26.63 -4.75 -29.68
N VAL A 185 26.13 -4.32 -28.52
CA VAL A 185 25.00 -3.40 -28.38
C VAL A 185 25.37 -2.31 -27.36
N THR A 186 24.92 -1.07 -27.60
CA THR A 186 25.11 0.03 -26.65
C THR A 186 23.84 0.19 -25.82
N LEU A 187 23.98 0.15 -24.50
CA LEU A 187 22.92 0.30 -23.51
C LEU A 187 23.08 1.62 -22.73
N PRO A 188 21.96 2.19 -22.22
CA PRO A 188 20.59 1.77 -22.50
C PRO A 188 20.19 2.10 -23.94
N LEU A 189 19.33 1.29 -24.55
CA LEU A 189 18.84 1.49 -25.92
C LEU A 189 18.09 2.82 -26.07
N ASN A 190 17.41 3.26 -25.03
CA ASN A 190 16.64 4.50 -25.01
C ASN A 190 17.50 5.77 -24.87
N SER A 191 18.81 5.64 -24.57
CA SER A 191 19.72 6.75 -24.25
C SER A 191 19.27 7.68 -23.10
N VAL A 192 18.38 7.22 -22.21
CA VAL A 192 17.83 8.02 -21.11
C VAL A 192 18.74 7.89 -19.86
N PRO A 193 19.06 9.00 -19.15
CA PRO A 193 19.81 8.94 -17.91
C PRO A 193 19.11 8.10 -16.83
N SER A 194 19.91 7.44 -15.99
CA SER A 194 19.40 6.68 -14.86
C SER A 194 18.94 7.59 -13.73
N ASP A 195 17.62 7.65 -13.49
CA ASP A 195 17.06 8.35 -12.33
C ASP A 195 17.18 7.53 -11.04
N ARG A 196 17.10 6.19 -11.13
CA ARG A 196 16.96 5.30 -9.97
C ARG A 196 18.29 4.95 -9.31
N ASN A 197 19.26 4.53 -10.13
CA ASN A 197 20.52 3.95 -9.64
C ASN A 197 21.73 4.54 -10.38
N PRO A 198 21.87 5.88 -10.44
CA PRO A 198 22.88 6.55 -11.28
C PRO A 198 24.32 6.19 -10.93
N ASP A 199 24.60 5.88 -9.66
CA ASP A 199 25.97 5.66 -9.16
C ASP A 199 26.27 4.17 -8.90
N THR A 200 25.39 3.25 -9.31
CA THR A 200 25.60 1.81 -9.13
C THR A 200 25.95 1.09 -10.44
N LYS A 201 26.78 0.04 -10.35
CA LYS A 201 27.30 -0.69 -11.52
C LYS A 201 26.25 -1.59 -12.20
N GLU A 202 25.09 -1.81 -11.58
CA GLU A 202 24.01 -2.58 -12.15
C GLU A 202 23.53 -1.93 -13.46
N GLY A 203 23.13 -2.74 -14.43
CA GLY A 203 22.55 -2.24 -15.68
C GLY A 203 21.29 -1.43 -15.46
N GLU A 204 20.96 -0.56 -16.41
CA GLU A 204 19.70 0.18 -16.36
C GLU A 204 18.53 -0.76 -16.65
N SER A 205 17.59 -0.80 -15.71
CA SER A 205 16.38 -1.62 -15.84
C SER A 205 15.28 -0.88 -16.57
N PHE A 206 15.20 0.44 -16.42
CA PHE A 206 14.24 1.30 -17.10
C PHE A 206 14.76 1.67 -18.49
N ASP A 207 14.82 0.65 -19.34
CA ASP A 207 15.28 0.74 -20.72
C ASP A 207 14.23 0.14 -21.66
N TRP A 208 14.26 0.52 -22.94
CA TRP A 208 13.33 0.06 -23.95
C TRP A 208 13.90 0.16 -25.36
N GLY A 209 13.52 -0.79 -26.22
CA GLY A 209 13.89 -0.74 -27.63
C GLY A 209 13.95 -2.11 -28.31
N PRO A 210 14.09 -2.12 -29.64
CA PRO A 210 14.18 -3.34 -30.42
C PRO A 210 15.53 -4.03 -30.21
N MET A 211 15.50 -5.33 -29.98
CA MET A 211 16.68 -6.18 -29.94
C MET A 211 16.84 -6.94 -31.26
N ALA A 212 18.01 -6.82 -31.89
CA ALA A 212 18.33 -7.54 -33.12
C ALA A 212 18.72 -9.00 -32.84
N VAL A 213 17.83 -9.76 -32.19
CA VAL A 213 18.04 -11.16 -31.76
C VAL A 213 16.91 -12.06 -32.27
N ALA A 214 17.17 -13.36 -32.33
CA ALA A 214 16.12 -14.33 -32.63
C ALA A 214 15.22 -14.56 -31.41
N ASP A 215 13.95 -14.90 -31.65
CA ASP A 215 13.00 -15.24 -30.58
C ASP A 215 13.53 -16.29 -29.61
N SER A 216 14.21 -17.33 -30.12
CA SER A 216 14.79 -18.41 -29.32
C SER A 216 15.84 -17.96 -28.30
N GLU A 217 16.36 -16.74 -28.43
CA GLU A 217 17.29 -16.16 -27.47
C GLU A 217 16.58 -15.51 -26.28
N MET A 218 15.28 -15.24 -26.38
CA MET A 218 14.48 -14.63 -25.33
C MET A 218 14.03 -15.65 -24.28
N GLY A 219 14.02 -15.24 -23.01
CA GLY A 219 13.62 -16.09 -21.88
C GLY A 219 12.21 -16.65 -22.00
N ASP A 220 11.24 -15.83 -22.39
CA ASP A 220 9.83 -16.23 -22.48
C ASP A 220 9.57 -17.29 -23.56
N VAL A 221 10.40 -17.34 -24.61
CA VAL A 221 10.34 -18.39 -25.63
C VAL A 221 10.84 -19.71 -25.04
N LYS A 222 11.94 -19.71 -24.29
CA LYS A 222 12.46 -20.91 -23.60
C LYS A 222 11.51 -21.44 -22.53
N ILE A 223 10.85 -20.52 -21.81
CA ILE A 223 9.79 -20.84 -20.86
C ILE A 223 8.65 -21.58 -21.56
N THR A 224 8.21 -21.06 -22.71
CA THR A 224 7.14 -21.67 -23.52
C THR A 224 7.55 -23.02 -24.08
N ASP A 225 8.76 -23.13 -24.63
CA ASP A 225 9.26 -24.38 -25.21
C ASP A 225 9.30 -25.50 -24.18
N TRP A 226 9.77 -25.20 -22.96
CA TRP A 226 9.79 -26.17 -21.86
C TRP A 226 8.39 -26.63 -21.46
N ALA A 227 7.43 -25.69 -21.38
CA ALA A 227 6.05 -26.02 -21.02
C ALA A 227 5.38 -26.87 -22.11
N ILE A 228 5.59 -26.54 -23.40
CA ILE A 228 5.15 -27.33 -24.55
C ILE A 228 5.73 -28.75 -24.49
N GLU A 229 7.02 -28.89 -24.16
CA GLU A 229 7.67 -30.19 -23.98
C GLU A 229 7.05 -30.98 -22.82
N GLN A 230 6.62 -30.33 -21.74
CA GLN A 230 5.92 -31.05 -20.66
C GLN A 230 4.50 -31.44 -21.07
N LEU A 231 3.78 -30.60 -21.81
CA LEU A 231 2.43 -30.90 -22.30
C LEU A 231 2.38 -32.03 -23.34
N SER A 232 3.48 -32.29 -24.06
CA SER A 232 3.56 -33.40 -25.01
C SER A 232 3.80 -34.76 -24.37
N LYS A 233 4.16 -34.80 -23.08
CA LYS A 233 4.40 -36.03 -22.32
C LYS A 233 3.10 -36.64 -21.81
N GLN A 234 3.15 -37.95 -21.60
CA GLN A 234 2.11 -38.65 -20.85
C GLN A 234 2.27 -38.35 -19.35
N HIS A 235 1.17 -38.05 -18.69
CA HIS A 235 1.10 -37.83 -17.24
C HIS A 235 0.12 -38.83 -16.66
N ASP A 236 0.58 -39.67 -15.73
CA ASP A 236 -0.27 -40.66 -15.05
C ASP A 236 -1.03 -40.06 -13.84
N LYS A 237 -0.68 -38.82 -13.47
CA LYS A 237 -1.34 -38.00 -12.44
C LYS A 237 -1.91 -36.75 -13.11
N PRO A 238 -2.99 -36.16 -12.58
CA PRO A 238 -3.38 -34.81 -12.98
C PRO A 238 -2.25 -33.84 -12.63
N PHE A 239 -2.11 -32.74 -13.37
CA PHE A 239 -1.02 -31.78 -13.15
C PHE A 239 -1.53 -30.38 -12.79
N PHE A 240 -0.73 -29.67 -11.99
CA PHE A 240 -0.77 -28.22 -11.85
C PHE A 240 0.51 -27.67 -12.48
N MET A 241 0.37 -26.89 -13.56
CA MET A 241 1.49 -26.34 -14.32
C MET A 241 1.49 -24.81 -14.26
N GLY A 242 2.45 -24.23 -13.54
CA GLY A 242 2.68 -22.79 -13.52
C GLY A 242 3.60 -22.35 -14.66
N VAL A 243 3.14 -21.46 -15.54
CA VAL A 243 3.97 -20.86 -16.60
C VAL A 243 4.02 -19.35 -16.40
N GLY A 244 5.17 -18.82 -15.99
CA GLY A 244 5.31 -17.39 -15.68
C GLY A 244 6.18 -16.64 -16.68
N TYR A 245 5.60 -15.73 -17.45
CA TYR A 245 6.27 -14.85 -18.40
C TYR A 245 6.79 -13.58 -17.74
N TYR A 246 7.90 -13.07 -18.25
CA TYR A 246 8.56 -11.85 -17.76
C TYR A 246 8.10 -10.61 -18.51
N ARG A 247 7.86 -10.67 -19.81
CA ARG A 247 7.37 -9.51 -20.57
C ARG A 247 5.91 -9.23 -20.18
N PRO A 248 5.48 -7.96 -20.10
CA PRO A 248 6.23 -6.75 -20.47
C PRO A 248 7.08 -6.11 -19.36
N HIS A 249 7.33 -6.70 -18.18
CA HIS A 249 8.18 -6.09 -17.11
C HIS A 249 9.51 -5.52 -17.60
N ILE A 250 9.86 -4.28 -17.26
CA ILE A 250 11.11 -3.63 -17.72
C ILE A 250 12.41 -4.48 -17.54
N PRO A 251 13.43 -4.36 -18.42
CA PRO A 251 13.49 -3.53 -19.62
C PRO A 251 12.48 -3.95 -20.70
N LEU A 252 11.90 -2.99 -21.43
CA LEU A 252 10.94 -3.23 -22.52
C LEU A 252 11.68 -3.62 -23.81
N TRP A 253 12.40 -4.75 -23.75
CA TRP A 253 13.13 -5.33 -24.87
C TRP A 253 12.33 -6.49 -25.47
N ALA A 254 12.17 -6.46 -26.78
CA ALA A 254 11.64 -7.58 -27.56
C ALA A 254 12.39 -7.70 -28.90
N PRO A 255 12.34 -8.86 -29.58
CA PRO A 255 12.92 -8.99 -30.92
C PRO A 255 12.39 -7.93 -31.89
N ALA A 256 13.25 -7.43 -32.77
CA ALA A 256 12.96 -6.30 -33.66
C ALA A 256 11.67 -6.50 -34.49
N LYS A 257 11.37 -7.74 -34.92
CA LYS A 257 10.14 -8.07 -35.67
C LYS A 257 8.83 -7.68 -34.98
N TYR A 258 8.82 -7.58 -33.65
CA TYR A 258 7.64 -7.15 -32.90
C TYR A 258 7.45 -5.64 -32.95
N PHE A 259 8.54 -4.88 -33.13
CA PHE A 259 8.51 -3.43 -33.33
C PHE A 259 8.14 -3.06 -34.77
N GLU A 260 8.49 -3.91 -35.75
CA GLU A 260 8.12 -3.77 -37.16
C GLU A 260 6.60 -3.70 -37.36
N ARG A 261 5.81 -4.39 -36.50
CA ARG A 261 4.33 -4.34 -36.52
C ARG A 261 3.76 -2.94 -36.21
N PHE A 262 4.59 -2.07 -35.67
CA PHE A 262 4.28 -0.69 -35.30
C PHE A 262 5.12 0.31 -36.11
N GLU A 263 5.71 -0.12 -37.22
CA GLU A 263 6.31 0.79 -38.18
C GLU A 263 5.24 1.59 -38.90
N ASN A 264 5.49 2.89 -39.09
CA ASN A 264 4.56 3.82 -39.73
C ASN A 264 3.21 3.98 -39.01
N VAL A 265 3.12 3.51 -37.76
CA VAL A 265 1.98 3.74 -36.87
C VAL A 265 2.27 4.96 -36.01
N ASP A 266 1.40 5.97 -36.03
CA ASP A 266 1.46 7.07 -35.06
C ASP A 266 0.99 6.57 -33.70
N ILE A 267 1.94 6.35 -32.79
CA ILE A 267 1.69 5.72 -31.49
C ILE A 267 0.94 6.69 -30.57
N GLN A 268 -0.29 6.34 -30.21
CA GLN A 268 -1.10 7.12 -29.29
C GLN A 268 -0.50 7.05 -27.89
N LEU A 269 -0.40 8.20 -27.22
CA LEU A 269 0.00 8.27 -25.82
C LEU A 269 -1.23 8.04 -24.94
N PRO A 270 -1.05 7.54 -23.70
CA PRO A 270 -2.18 7.45 -22.78
C PRO A 270 -2.77 8.83 -22.49
N PRO A 271 -4.08 8.89 -22.20
CA PRO A 271 -4.74 10.14 -21.85
C PRO A 271 -4.16 10.67 -20.53
N THR A 272 -3.85 11.96 -20.51
CA THR A 272 -3.31 12.67 -19.34
C THR A 272 -4.03 14.00 -19.17
N LEU A 273 -4.02 14.51 -17.95
CA LEU A 273 -4.55 15.82 -17.60
C LEU A 273 -3.39 16.71 -17.13
N ASP A 274 -3.25 17.89 -17.70
CA ASP A 274 -2.30 18.89 -17.20
C ASP A 274 -2.71 19.28 -15.76
N GLY A 275 -1.80 19.12 -14.80
CA GLY A 275 -2.11 19.39 -13.39
C GLY A 275 -2.86 18.25 -12.67
N ASP A 276 -2.85 17.02 -13.18
CA ASP A 276 -3.45 15.81 -12.55
C ASP A 276 -2.96 15.52 -11.11
N LEU A 277 -1.91 16.21 -10.66
CA LEU A 277 -1.34 16.08 -9.31
C LEU A 277 -1.80 17.19 -8.34
N ASP A 278 -2.52 18.21 -8.83
CA ASP A 278 -2.85 19.42 -8.06
C ASP A 278 -3.86 19.15 -6.93
N ASP A 279 -4.76 18.20 -7.12
CA ASP A 279 -5.79 17.82 -6.15
C ASP A 279 -5.35 16.72 -5.16
N LEU A 280 -4.12 16.22 -5.32
CA LEU A 280 -3.55 15.21 -4.44
C LEU A 280 -2.94 15.84 -3.18
N SER A 281 -2.78 15.04 -2.12
CA SER A 281 -1.99 15.46 -0.96
C SER A 281 -0.49 15.45 -1.28
N PRO A 282 0.38 16.05 -0.44
CA PRO A 282 1.83 15.89 -0.59
C PRO A 282 2.29 14.42 -0.62
N THR A 283 1.61 13.54 0.10
CA THR A 283 1.88 12.10 0.10
C THR A 283 1.44 11.45 -1.21
N GLY A 284 0.21 11.73 -1.68
CA GLY A 284 -0.27 11.24 -2.98
C GLY A 284 0.64 11.67 -4.14
N ARG A 285 1.05 12.94 -4.17
CA ARG A 285 2.03 13.45 -5.15
C ARG A 285 3.36 12.74 -5.11
N ARG A 286 3.88 12.44 -3.91
CA ARG A 286 5.14 11.71 -3.75
C ARG A 286 5.05 10.32 -4.40
N TRP A 287 3.98 9.58 -4.13
CA TRP A 287 3.73 8.27 -4.75
C TRP A 287 3.66 8.34 -6.28
N ALA A 288 3.14 9.43 -6.83
CA ALA A 288 3.08 9.65 -8.27
C ALA A 288 4.45 9.89 -8.91
N ILE A 289 5.33 10.69 -8.29
CA ILE A 289 6.55 11.19 -8.96
C ILE A 289 7.85 10.48 -8.58
N GLU A 290 7.89 9.77 -7.44
CA GLU A 290 9.13 9.11 -7.00
C GLU A 290 9.52 7.95 -7.93
N ALA A 291 10.74 8.02 -8.45
CA ALA A 291 11.34 7.01 -9.32
C ALA A 291 11.77 5.77 -8.50
N VAL A 292 10.80 5.02 -7.95
CA VAL A 292 11.07 3.84 -7.12
C VAL A 292 11.13 2.59 -7.98
N THR A 293 10.14 2.36 -8.85
CA THR A 293 10.01 1.14 -9.64
C THR A 293 10.43 1.31 -11.11
N ALA A 294 10.44 2.55 -11.60
CA ALA A 294 10.86 2.98 -12.94
C ALA A 294 11.49 4.38 -12.88
N GLY A 295 11.92 4.94 -14.02
CA GLY A 295 12.44 6.31 -14.09
C GLY A 295 11.34 7.37 -14.00
N SER A 296 11.72 8.65 -13.92
CA SER A 296 10.77 9.75 -13.78
C SER A 296 10.12 10.13 -15.10
N HIS A 297 8.85 10.55 -15.04
CA HIS A 297 8.14 11.03 -16.24
C HIS A 297 8.79 12.29 -16.84
N ALA A 298 9.24 13.21 -15.99
CA ALA A 298 9.93 14.42 -16.41
C ALA A 298 11.19 14.13 -17.26
N THR A 299 12.02 13.16 -16.84
CA THR A 299 13.19 12.73 -17.62
C THR A 299 12.77 12.12 -18.96
N VAL A 300 11.75 11.25 -18.99
CA VAL A 300 11.26 10.63 -20.24
C VAL A 300 10.75 11.66 -21.25
N VAL A 301 10.01 12.67 -20.78
CA VAL A 301 9.51 13.77 -21.61
C VAL A 301 10.64 14.65 -22.11
N ARG A 302 11.58 15.05 -21.23
CA ARG A 302 12.76 15.86 -21.60
C ARG A 302 13.63 15.15 -22.65
N SER A 303 13.74 13.83 -22.57
CA SER A 303 14.48 13.02 -23.54
C SER A 303 13.69 12.70 -24.82
N ASN A 304 12.44 13.18 -24.95
CA ASN A 304 11.54 12.91 -26.07
C ASN A 304 11.34 11.39 -26.34
N GLN A 305 11.25 10.60 -25.27
CA GLN A 305 11.17 9.13 -25.38
C GLN A 305 9.80 8.53 -25.04
N TRP A 306 8.83 9.32 -24.57
CA TRP A 306 7.53 8.80 -24.12
C TRP A 306 6.86 7.91 -25.17
N ARG A 307 6.77 8.40 -26.41
CA ARG A 307 6.18 7.65 -27.52
C ARG A 307 6.92 6.34 -27.83
N GLN A 308 8.24 6.33 -27.69
CA GLN A 308 9.04 5.11 -27.93
C GLN A 308 8.92 4.11 -26.78
N ALA A 309 8.78 4.56 -25.54
CA ALA A 309 8.50 3.69 -24.40
C ALA A 309 7.13 3.01 -24.55
N VAL A 310 6.08 3.77 -24.94
CA VAL A 310 4.75 3.23 -25.25
C VAL A 310 4.82 2.20 -26.38
N LYS A 311 5.48 2.54 -27.50
CA LYS A 311 5.71 1.59 -28.62
C LYS A 311 6.36 0.29 -28.15
N SER A 312 7.37 0.40 -27.29
CA SER A 312 8.12 -0.75 -26.78
C SER A 312 7.29 -1.64 -25.86
N TYR A 313 6.41 -1.04 -25.05
CA TYR A 313 5.46 -1.80 -24.22
C TYR A 313 4.45 -2.57 -25.08
N LEU A 314 3.91 -1.94 -26.14
CA LEU A 314 3.02 -2.61 -27.10
C LEU A 314 3.73 -3.77 -27.83
N ALA A 315 4.99 -3.58 -28.24
CA ALA A 315 5.80 -4.63 -28.85
C ALA A 315 6.07 -5.79 -27.88
N CYS A 316 6.42 -5.52 -26.62
CA CYS A 316 6.60 -6.55 -25.59
C CYS A 316 5.30 -7.31 -25.30
N THR A 317 4.18 -6.59 -25.24
CA THR A 317 2.84 -7.17 -25.05
C THR A 317 2.47 -8.09 -26.21
N THR A 318 2.76 -7.67 -27.44
CA THR A 318 2.58 -8.49 -28.64
C THR A 318 3.45 -9.75 -28.63
N PHE A 319 4.69 -9.64 -28.17
CA PHE A 319 5.61 -10.76 -28.06
C PHE A 319 5.12 -11.82 -27.06
N VAL A 320 4.68 -11.40 -25.87
CA VAL A 320 4.17 -12.35 -24.87
C VAL A 320 2.82 -12.95 -25.28
N ASP A 321 1.98 -12.20 -25.99
CA ASP A 321 0.75 -12.73 -26.61
C ASP A 321 1.05 -13.91 -27.55
N GLU A 322 2.08 -13.80 -28.40
CA GLU A 322 2.51 -14.92 -29.27
C GLU A 322 2.92 -16.16 -28.44
N GLN A 323 3.60 -15.96 -27.30
CA GLN A 323 3.97 -17.06 -26.41
C GLN A 323 2.77 -17.74 -25.75
N VAL A 324 1.77 -16.96 -25.30
CA VAL A 324 0.49 -17.47 -24.81
C VAL A 324 -0.20 -18.29 -25.90
N GLY A 325 -0.24 -17.77 -27.13
CA GLY A 325 -0.82 -18.46 -28.28
C GLY A 325 -0.16 -19.81 -28.58
N ARG A 326 1.18 -19.86 -28.57
CA ARG A 326 1.96 -21.09 -28.75
C ARG A 326 1.63 -22.13 -27.67
N LEU A 327 1.62 -21.71 -26.40
CA LEU A 327 1.33 -22.57 -25.26
C LEU A 327 -0.09 -23.15 -25.32
N VAL A 328 -1.10 -22.28 -25.45
CA VAL A 328 -2.52 -22.68 -25.48
C VAL A 328 -2.81 -23.55 -26.69
N SER A 329 -2.25 -23.23 -27.86
CA SER A 329 -2.38 -24.06 -29.06
C SER A 329 -1.77 -25.45 -28.88
N SER A 330 -0.67 -25.56 -28.13
CA SER A 330 -0.07 -26.86 -27.80
C SER A 330 -0.94 -27.66 -26.84
N LEU A 331 -1.52 -27.01 -25.81
CA LEU A 331 -2.48 -27.67 -24.91
C LEU A 331 -3.69 -28.19 -25.69
N LYS A 332 -4.27 -27.39 -26.59
CA LYS A 332 -5.42 -27.77 -27.42
C LYS A 332 -5.16 -29.02 -28.29
N ARG A 333 -3.91 -29.23 -28.71
CA ARG A 333 -3.49 -30.42 -29.48
C ARG A 333 -3.06 -31.60 -28.61
N SER A 334 -2.92 -31.42 -27.30
CA SER A 334 -2.52 -32.49 -26.38
C SER A 334 -3.73 -33.34 -25.97
N ARG A 335 -3.46 -34.51 -25.40
CA ARG A 335 -4.51 -35.39 -24.84
C ARG A 335 -5.20 -34.80 -23.61
N GLN A 336 -4.65 -33.72 -23.05
CA GLN A 336 -5.11 -33.11 -21.81
C GLN A 336 -6.09 -31.95 -22.06
N SER A 337 -6.34 -31.59 -23.33
CA SER A 337 -7.10 -30.41 -23.73
C SER A 337 -8.50 -30.34 -23.10
N GLU A 338 -9.23 -31.46 -23.09
CA GLU A 338 -10.62 -31.49 -22.64
C GLU A 338 -10.78 -31.41 -21.11
N ASN A 339 -9.73 -31.76 -20.38
CA ASN A 339 -9.73 -31.90 -18.92
C ASN A 339 -8.80 -30.89 -18.21
N THR A 340 -8.51 -29.74 -18.83
CA THR A 340 -7.58 -28.73 -18.26
C THR A 340 -8.26 -27.38 -18.05
N TRP A 341 -8.22 -26.87 -16.81
CA TRP A 341 -8.49 -25.48 -16.50
C TRP A 341 -7.36 -24.61 -17.04
N ILE A 342 -7.67 -23.50 -17.73
CA ILE A 342 -6.67 -22.50 -18.10
C ILE A 342 -6.98 -21.23 -17.31
N VAL A 343 -5.99 -20.72 -16.58
CA VAL A 343 -6.09 -19.45 -15.86
C VAL A 343 -4.97 -18.54 -16.34
N LEU A 344 -5.32 -17.41 -16.94
CA LEU A 344 -4.38 -16.32 -17.24
C LEU A 344 -4.59 -15.22 -16.22
N TRP A 345 -3.51 -14.79 -15.58
CA TRP A 345 -3.51 -13.69 -14.62
C TRP A 345 -2.21 -12.88 -14.75
N THR A 346 -2.23 -11.65 -14.26
CA THR A 346 -1.02 -10.84 -14.05
C THR A 346 -0.89 -10.46 -12.58
N ASP A 347 0.33 -10.18 -12.10
CA ASP A 347 0.57 -9.86 -10.70
C ASP A 347 0.15 -8.45 -10.30
N HIS A 348 0.19 -7.48 -11.22
CA HIS A 348 -0.31 -6.11 -11.03
C HIS A 348 -0.30 -5.37 -12.39
N GLY A 349 -0.89 -4.18 -12.44
CA GLY A 349 -0.85 -3.31 -13.61
C GLY A 349 0.46 -2.51 -13.74
N TRP A 350 0.46 -1.53 -14.64
CA TRP A 350 1.64 -0.73 -15.01
C TRP A 350 1.23 0.63 -15.63
N HIS A 351 1.90 1.70 -15.19
CA HIS A 351 1.78 3.06 -15.73
C HIS A 351 2.80 3.31 -16.85
N LEU A 352 2.36 4.05 -17.86
CA LEU A 352 3.15 4.50 -19.01
C LEU A 352 3.07 6.03 -19.16
N GLY A 353 3.12 6.76 -18.04
CA GLY A 353 3.06 8.22 -17.98
C GLY A 353 1.78 8.78 -17.39
N GLU A 354 0.72 7.98 -17.23
CA GLU A 354 -0.50 8.40 -16.51
C GLU A 354 -0.16 8.83 -15.09
N LYS A 355 -0.75 9.95 -14.64
CA LYS A 355 -0.50 10.58 -13.35
C LYS A 355 0.99 10.88 -13.11
N GLU A 356 1.70 11.27 -14.18
CA GLU A 356 3.15 11.51 -14.22
C GLU A 356 4.00 10.33 -13.68
N HIS A 357 3.44 9.13 -13.67
CA HIS A 357 4.08 7.94 -13.11
C HIS A 357 4.55 6.98 -14.21
N TRP A 358 5.62 6.26 -13.91
CA TRP A 358 6.04 5.09 -14.68
C TRP A 358 6.17 3.91 -13.74
N GLY A 359 5.77 2.74 -14.21
CA GLY A 359 5.92 1.54 -13.42
C GLY A 359 4.70 1.21 -12.58
N LYS A 360 4.96 0.81 -11.35
CA LYS A 360 4.01 0.19 -10.44
C LYS A 360 4.23 0.71 -9.04
N TRP A 361 3.54 0.12 -8.06
CA TRP A 361 3.58 0.51 -6.66
C TRP A 361 2.81 1.79 -6.39
N THR A 362 1.62 1.87 -6.97
CA THR A 362 0.71 2.97 -6.75
C THR A 362 -0.70 2.44 -6.43
N PRO A 363 -1.53 3.25 -5.74
CA PRO A 363 -2.88 2.82 -5.33
C PRO A 363 -3.95 2.90 -6.42
N TRP A 364 -3.62 3.48 -7.58
CA TRP A 364 -4.56 3.80 -8.65
C TRP A 364 -4.92 2.60 -9.53
N GLU A 365 -5.96 2.74 -10.34
CA GLU A 365 -6.49 1.70 -11.24
C GLU A 365 -5.38 1.13 -12.15
N ARG A 366 -4.53 1.99 -12.71
CA ARG A 366 -3.45 1.60 -13.63
C ARG A 366 -2.46 0.60 -13.04
N SER A 367 -2.20 0.62 -11.73
CA SER A 367 -1.30 -0.35 -11.08
C SER A 367 -2.05 -1.49 -10.39
N THR A 368 -3.33 -1.32 -10.06
CA THR A 368 -4.08 -2.35 -9.32
C THR A 368 -4.93 -3.27 -10.18
N ARG A 369 -5.47 -2.78 -11.30
CA ARG A 369 -6.31 -3.58 -12.22
C ARG A 369 -5.45 -4.55 -13.01
N VAL A 370 -5.93 -5.78 -13.18
CA VAL A 370 -5.20 -6.89 -13.79
C VAL A 370 -6.05 -7.65 -14.79
N PRO A 371 -5.50 -8.05 -15.95
CA PRO A 371 -6.09 -9.12 -16.75
C PRO A 371 -6.29 -10.42 -15.95
N LEU A 372 -7.52 -10.94 -15.99
CA LEU A 372 -7.87 -12.24 -15.44
C LEU A 372 -8.87 -12.96 -16.35
N ILE A 373 -8.44 -14.11 -16.89
CA ILE A 373 -9.26 -14.98 -17.74
C ILE A 373 -9.24 -16.38 -17.15
N ILE A 374 -10.42 -17.01 -17.04
CA ILE A 374 -10.57 -18.39 -16.58
C ILE A 374 -11.35 -19.18 -17.63
N VAL A 375 -10.74 -20.26 -18.13
CA VAL A 375 -11.35 -21.19 -19.09
C VAL A 375 -11.62 -22.51 -18.38
N PRO A 376 -12.89 -22.91 -18.24
CA PRO A 376 -13.23 -24.24 -17.72
C PRO A 376 -12.82 -25.35 -18.71
N PRO A 377 -12.49 -26.56 -18.24
CA PRO A 377 -12.26 -27.71 -19.10
C PRO A 377 -13.48 -27.95 -19.98
N SER A 378 -13.29 -28.22 -21.27
CA SER A 378 -14.42 -28.41 -22.19
C SER A 378 -15.33 -29.57 -21.77
N ALA A 379 -14.79 -30.58 -21.10
CA ALA A 379 -15.55 -31.71 -20.54
C ALA A 379 -16.62 -31.28 -19.52
N ILE A 380 -16.43 -30.14 -18.85
CA ILE A 380 -17.36 -29.61 -17.83
C ILE A 380 -17.83 -28.18 -18.12
N ALA A 381 -17.48 -27.60 -19.28
CA ALA A 381 -17.78 -26.21 -19.62
C ALA A 381 -19.27 -25.87 -19.55
N ALA A 382 -20.15 -26.83 -19.88
CA ALA A 382 -21.61 -26.66 -19.80
C ALA A 382 -22.15 -26.40 -18.39
N GLN A 383 -21.34 -26.56 -17.34
CA GLN A 383 -21.71 -26.23 -15.95
C GLN A 383 -21.52 -24.75 -15.62
N PHE A 384 -20.87 -23.99 -16.51
CA PHE A 384 -20.49 -22.59 -16.33
C PHE A 384 -21.18 -21.70 -17.36
N ALA A 385 -20.95 -20.39 -17.26
CA ALA A 385 -21.44 -19.43 -18.24
C ALA A 385 -20.82 -19.67 -19.62
N GLU A 386 -21.49 -19.16 -20.64
CA GLU A 386 -21.08 -19.30 -22.03
C GLU A 386 -19.68 -18.72 -22.27
N ALA A 387 -18.90 -19.37 -23.13
CA ALA A 387 -17.59 -18.87 -23.54
C ALA A 387 -17.71 -17.45 -24.14
N GLY A 388 -16.78 -16.56 -23.78
CA GLY A 388 -16.83 -15.15 -24.12
C GLY A 388 -17.64 -14.28 -23.14
N SER A 389 -18.21 -14.88 -22.08
CA SER A 389 -18.89 -14.13 -21.03
C SER A 389 -17.94 -13.18 -20.28
N ARG A 390 -18.51 -12.07 -19.79
CA ARG A 390 -17.80 -11.05 -19.03
C ARG A 390 -18.36 -10.94 -17.62
N CYS A 391 -17.48 -10.80 -16.64
CA CYS A 391 -17.82 -10.54 -15.24
C CYS A 391 -17.25 -9.18 -14.84
N ASP A 392 -18.13 -8.22 -14.54
CA ASP A 392 -17.75 -6.85 -14.16
C ASP A 392 -17.71 -6.64 -12.64
N GLN A 393 -17.96 -7.70 -11.86
CA GLN A 393 -17.85 -7.66 -10.41
C GLN A 393 -16.38 -7.51 -9.98
N PRO A 394 -16.11 -6.70 -8.94
CA PRO A 394 -14.77 -6.58 -8.40
C PRO A 394 -14.33 -7.93 -7.79
N VAL A 395 -13.20 -8.44 -8.26
CA VAL A 395 -12.57 -9.68 -7.76
C VAL A 395 -11.11 -9.45 -7.41
N SER A 396 -10.57 -10.27 -6.50
CA SER A 396 -9.16 -10.19 -6.07
C SER A 396 -8.39 -11.39 -6.59
N LEU A 397 -7.09 -11.23 -6.87
CA LEU A 397 -6.21 -12.37 -7.12
C LEU A 397 -6.16 -13.38 -5.94
N LEU A 398 -6.49 -12.96 -4.71
CA LEU A 398 -6.66 -13.88 -3.57
C LEU A 398 -7.72 -14.96 -3.83
N ASP A 399 -8.70 -14.65 -4.67
CA ASP A 399 -9.84 -15.51 -4.98
C ASP A 399 -9.40 -16.75 -5.78
N LEU A 400 -8.25 -16.71 -6.46
CA LEU A 400 -7.77 -17.82 -7.29
C LEU A 400 -7.41 -19.07 -6.48
N PHE A 401 -6.87 -18.92 -5.27
CA PHE A 401 -6.54 -20.08 -4.43
C PHE A 401 -7.78 -20.91 -4.07
N PRO A 402 -8.82 -20.35 -3.41
CA PRO A 402 -10.04 -21.11 -3.12
C PRO A 402 -10.75 -21.55 -4.40
N THR A 403 -10.75 -20.74 -5.47
CA THR A 403 -11.35 -21.12 -6.75
C THR A 403 -10.77 -22.41 -7.31
N LEU A 404 -9.44 -22.49 -7.40
CA LEU A 404 -8.75 -23.62 -8.01
C LEU A 404 -8.85 -24.88 -7.16
N THR A 405 -8.80 -24.73 -5.83
CA THR A 405 -8.99 -25.85 -4.92
C THR A 405 -10.42 -26.39 -4.99
N ASP A 406 -11.44 -25.54 -4.96
CA ASP A 406 -12.84 -25.96 -5.14
C ASP A 406 -13.08 -26.61 -6.52
N ALA A 407 -12.56 -25.99 -7.59
CA ALA A 407 -12.72 -26.47 -8.96
C ALA A 407 -12.11 -27.87 -9.19
N CYS A 408 -11.13 -28.23 -8.37
CA CYS A 408 -10.43 -29.52 -8.43
C CYS A 408 -10.85 -30.49 -7.31
N GLY A 409 -11.84 -30.13 -6.48
CA GLY A 409 -12.28 -30.94 -5.35
C GLY A 409 -11.20 -31.16 -4.28
N ILE A 410 -10.35 -30.16 -4.06
CA ILE A 410 -9.27 -30.17 -3.08
C ILE A 410 -9.72 -29.41 -1.84
N ASN A 411 -9.46 -29.97 -0.65
CA ASN A 411 -9.73 -29.28 0.61
C ASN A 411 -8.78 -28.09 0.78
N SER A 412 -9.32 -26.88 0.78
CA SER A 412 -8.54 -25.66 0.98
C SER A 412 -8.17 -25.46 2.46
N PRO A 413 -7.06 -24.74 2.75
CA PRO A 413 -6.82 -24.20 4.08
C PRO A 413 -8.00 -23.35 4.59
N LYS A 414 -8.22 -23.30 5.90
CA LYS A 414 -9.40 -22.62 6.49
C LYS A 414 -9.24 -21.11 6.65
N ASP A 415 -8.01 -20.60 6.61
CA ASP A 415 -7.62 -19.22 6.86
C ASP A 415 -7.30 -18.44 5.58
N LEU A 416 -7.88 -18.87 4.44
CA LEU A 416 -7.78 -18.12 3.19
C LEU A 416 -8.57 -16.81 3.27
N HIS A 417 -8.07 -15.78 2.60
CA HIS A 417 -8.63 -14.42 2.61
C HIS A 417 -9.42 -14.08 1.35
N GLY A 418 -9.34 -14.93 0.32
CA GLY A 418 -10.12 -14.83 -0.91
C GLY A 418 -11.43 -15.61 -0.83
N GLN A 419 -12.27 -15.43 -1.84
CA GLN A 419 -13.53 -16.16 -2.02
C GLN A 419 -13.51 -16.89 -3.35
N SER A 420 -14.06 -18.09 -3.42
CA SER A 420 -14.13 -18.84 -4.67
C SER A 420 -14.92 -18.09 -5.75
N LEU A 421 -14.38 -18.03 -6.96
CA LEU A 421 -15.00 -17.42 -8.14
C LEU A 421 -15.95 -18.38 -8.86
N LEU A 422 -16.08 -19.65 -8.43
CA LEU A 422 -17.00 -20.59 -9.06
C LEU A 422 -18.45 -20.06 -9.19
N PRO A 423 -19.04 -19.35 -8.21
CA PRO A 423 -20.35 -18.73 -8.38
C PRO A 423 -20.39 -17.73 -9.54
N LEU A 424 -19.34 -16.92 -9.71
CA LEU A 424 -19.21 -15.94 -10.79
C LEU A 424 -18.89 -16.58 -12.14
N LEU A 425 -18.17 -17.70 -12.15
CA LEU A 425 -17.95 -18.49 -13.36
C LEU A 425 -19.26 -19.13 -13.87
N LYS A 426 -20.19 -19.46 -12.95
CA LYS A 426 -21.52 -19.97 -13.30
C LYS A 426 -22.49 -18.85 -13.68
N ASN A 427 -22.44 -17.73 -12.97
CA ASN A 427 -23.28 -16.56 -13.21
C ASN A 427 -22.46 -15.26 -13.12
N PRO A 428 -21.87 -14.79 -14.23
CA PRO A 428 -21.07 -13.57 -14.27
C PRO A 428 -21.84 -12.29 -13.90
N GLY A 429 -23.17 -12.33 -14.00
CA GLY A 429 -24.05 -11.22 -13.59
C GLY A 429 -24.41 -11.21 -12.11
N LEU A 430 -23.93 -12.17 -11.30
CA LEU A 430 -24.21 -12.22 -9.87
C LEU A 430 -23.63 -10.98 -9.16
N GLU A 431 -24.48 -10.19 -8.53
CA GLU A 431 -24.03 -9.07 -7.70
C GLU A 431 -23.38 -9.55 -6.41
N THR A 432 -22.16 -9.09 -6.15
CA THR A 432 -21.39 -9.46 -4.95
C THR A 432 -21.36 -8.36 -3.90
N ASN A 433 -21.55 -7.09 -4.31
CA ASN A 433 -21.40 -5.90 -3.47
C ASN A 433 -20.06 -5.84 -2.71
N ARG A 434 -19.02 -6.51 -3.22
CA ARG A 434 -17.70 -6.58 -2.60
C ARG A 434 -16.93 -5.27 -2.78
N ALA A 435 -16.17 -4.91 -1.76
CA ALA A 435 -15.03 -4.02 -1.90
C ALA A 435 -13.76 -4.87 -1.93
N VAL A 436 -13.06 -4.88 -3.06
CA VAL A 436 -11.77 -5.57 -3.19
C VAL A 436 -10.68 -4.69 -2.61
N VAL A 437 -9.79 -5.32 -1.85
CA VAL A 437 -8.75 -4.67 -1.07
C VAL A 437 -7.39 -4.95 -1.70
N THR A 438 -6.63 -3.90 -1.94
CA THR A 438 -5.22 -3.97 -2.31
C THR A 438 -4.40 -3.23 -1.24
N LEU A 439 -3.32 -3.86 -0.78
CA LEU A 439 -2.43 -3.35 0.28
C LEU A 439 -1.03 -3.10 -0.27
N PHE A 440 -0.38 -2.02 0.16
CA PHE A 440 0.97 -1.66 -0.27
C PHE A 440 1.68 -0.87 0.81
N ASP A 441 2.83 -1.37 1.24
CA ASP A 441 3.45 -0.95 2.51
C ASP A 441 2.49 -0.98 3.70
N GLU A 442 3.02 -0.91 4.91
CA GLU A 442 2.18 -0.97 6.10
C GLU A 442 1.35 0.31 6.24
N GLY A 443 0.05 0.18 6.49
CA GLY A 443 -0.86 1.31 6.71
C GLY A 443 -1.51 1.90 5.47
N ASN A 444 -1.07 1.60 4.25
CA ASN A 444 -1.75 2.07 3.03
C ASN A 444 -2.70 1.01 2.45
N VAL A 445 -3.87 1.48 2.01
CA VAL A 445 -4.92 0.64 1.44
C VAL A 445 -5.59 1.34 0.28
N THR A 446 -5.98 0.57 -0.72
CA THR A 446 -6.90 1.00 -1.76
C THR A 446 -8.02 -0.02 -1.89
N LEU A 447 -9.25 0.49 -1.93
CA LEU A 447 -10.48 -0.28 -2.07
C LEU A 447 -11.08 -0.02 -3.44
N ARG A 448 -11.54 -1.08 -4.10
CA ARG A 448 -12.27 -0.99 -5.36
C ARG A 448 -13.61 -1.71 -5.26
N THR A 449 -14.69 -0.98 -5.55
CA THR A 449 -16.06 -1.52 -5.67
C THR A 449 -16.48 -1.63 -7.14
N ASN A 450 -17.76 -1.69 -7.47
CA ASN A 450 -18.21 -1.54 -8.86
C ASN A 450 -18.00 -0.10 -9.35
N ARG A 451 -18.28 0.89 -8.51
CA ARG A 451 -18.31 2.32 -8.90
C ARG A 451 -17.19 3.17 -8.33
N TRP A 452 -16.77 2.88 -7.10
CA TRP A 452 -15.85 3.72 -6.35
C TRP A 452 -14.46 3.10 -6.25
N ARG A 453 -13.43 3.95 -6.30
CA ARG A 453 -12.14 3.68 -5.69
C ARG A 453 -11.96 4.60 -4.49
N TYR A 454 -11.49 4.03 -3.38
CA TYR A 454 -11.09 4.78 -2.19
C TYR A 454 -9.66 4.44 -1.85
N ILE A 455 -8.85 5.45 -1.54
CA ILE A 455 -7.44 5.31 -1.18
C ILE A 455 -7.25 5.93 0.19
N ARG A 456 -6.50 5.25 1.05
CA ARG A 456 -6.04 5.80 2.32
C ARG A 456 -4.57 5.50 2.50
N TYR A 457 -3.81 6.56 2.77
CA TYR A 457 -2.40 6.48 3.09
C TYR A 457 -2.18 6.28 4.59
N ASP A 458 -1.00 5.81 4.96
CA ASP A 458 -0.57 5.57 6.34
C ASP A 458 -0.66 6.82 7.23
N ASN A 459 -0.44 8.00 6.65
CA ASN A 459 -0.53 9.30 7.31
C ASN A 459 -1.97 9.80 7.49
N GLY A 460 -2.96 9.07 6.97
CA GLY A 460 -4.38 9.40 7.04
C GLY A 460 -4.91 10.28 5.90
N ASP A 461 -4.08 10.64 4.91
CA ASP A 461 -4.57 11.28 3.69
C ASP A 461 -5.47 10.30 2.92
N GLU A 462 -6.46 10.85 2.21
CA GLU A 462 -7.49 10.07 1.54
C GLU A 462 -7.76 10.59 0.12
N GLU A 463 -8.10 9.67 -0.77
CA GLU A 463 -8.61 9.97 -2.10
C GLU A 463 -9.89 9.17 -2.38
N LEU A 464 -10.78 9.72 -3.20
CA LEU A 464 -12.02 9.08 -3.60
C LEU A 464 -12.33 9.37 -5.07
N TYR A 465 -12.55 8.34 -5.87
CA TYR A 465 -12.85 8.47 -7.30
C TYR A 465 -14.15 7.73 -7.68
N ASP A 466 -15.01 8.40 -8.45
CA ASP A 466 -16.14 7.78 -9.14
C ASP A 466 -15.67 7.25 -10.49
N VAL A 467 -15.16 6.03 -10.56
CA VAL A 467 -14.46 5.54 -11.76
C VAL A 467 -15.39 5.24 -12.94
N ILE A 468 -16.71 5.33 -12.76
CA ILE A 468 -17.67 5.28 -13.87
C ILE A 468 -17.72 6.62 -14.58
N ALA A 469 -17.68 7.72 -13.82
CA ALA A 469 -17.69 9.07 -14.37
C ALA A 469 -16.27 9.56 -14.73
N ASP A 470 -15.27 9.07 -14.02
CA ASP A 470 -13.86 9.46 -14.13
C ASP A 470 -12.96 8.21 -14.19
N PRO A 471 -12.94 7.48 -15.31
CA PRO A 471 -12.19 6.22 -15.44
C PRO A 471 -10.65 6.39 -15.41
N ASN A 472 -10.17 7.63 -15.46
CA ASN A 472 -8.74 7.96 -15.38
C ASN A 472 -8.31 8.47 -14.01
N GLU A 473 -9.25 8.65 -13.07
CA GLU A 473 -8.96 9.07 -11.68
C GLU A 473 -8.27 10.44 -11.62
N TRP A 474 -8.79 11.39 -12.41
CA TRP A 474 -8.30 12.76 -12.52
C TRP A 474 -8.86 13.72 -11.45
N HIS A 475 -9.98 13.37 -10.81
CA HIS A 475 -10.66 14.25 -9.87
C HIS A 475 -10.90 13.55 -8.53
N ASN A 476 -10.09 13.90 -7.54
CA ASN A 476 -10.23 13.47 -6.16
C ASN A 476 -11.46 14.11 -5.49
N LEU A 477 -12.46 13.29 -5.20
CA LEU A 477 -13.73 13.68 -4.60
C LEU A 477 -13.72 13.64 -3.06
N ALA A 478 -12.60 13.29 -2.40
CA ALA A 478 -12.54 13.12 -0.95
C ALA A 478 -12.91 14.40 -0.17
N VAL A 479 -12.60 15.57 -0.74
CA VAL A 479 -12.92 16.87 -0.13
C VAL A 479 -14.28 17.44 -0.55
N VAL A 480 -14.99 16.78 -1.46
CA VAL A 480 -16.26 17.27 -2.02
C VAL A 480 -17.42 16.92 -1.09
N PRO A 481 -18.13 17.90 -0.48
CA PRO A 481 -19.13 17.63 0.55
C PRO A 481 -20.25 16.66 0.13
N LYS A 482 -20.63 16.66 -1.15
CA LYS A 482 -21.65 15.77 -1.73
C LYS A 482 -21.29 14.28 -1.59
N HIS A 483 -20.01 13.94 -1.54
CA HIS A 483 -19.54 12.54 -1.50
C HIS A 483 -19.15 12.07 -0.09
N ARG A 484 -19.36 12.91 0.93
CA ARG A 484 -18.93 12.63 2.31
C ARG A 484 -19.51 11.34 2.89
N SER A 485 -20.75 10.98 2.56
CA SER A 485 -21.37 9.74 3.04
C SER A 485 -20.69 8.49 2.47
N GLU A 486 -20.37 8.49 1.17
CA GLU A 486 -19.67 7.37 0.53
C GLU A 486 -18.22 7.27 1.04
N LEU A 487 -17.55 8.40 1.21
CA LEU A 487 -16.20 8.45 1.80
C LEU A 487 -16.18 7.78 3.19
N ILE A 488 -17.11 8.13 4.08
CA ILE A 488 -17.19 7.56 5.43
C ILE A 488 -17.41 6.04 5.37
N LYS A 489 -18.34 5.59 4.52
CA LYS A 489 -18.64 4.16 4.34
C LYS A 489 -17.42 3.37 3.87
N LEU A 490 -16.68 3.88 2.87
CA LEU A 490 -15.48 3.20 2.35
C LEU A 490 -14.32 3.29 3.33
N ARG A 491 -14.18 4.38 4.08
CA ARG A 491 -13.21 4.51 5.18
C ARG A 491 -13.44 3.47 6.27
N GLU A 492 -14.69 3.25 6.66
CA GLU A 492 -15.06 2.23 7.65
C GLU A 492 -14.69 0.83 7.13
N ALA A 493 -15.05 0.49 5.89
CA ALA A 493 -14.66 -0.77 5.25
C ALA A 493 -13.13 -0.95 5.17
N ALA A 494 -12.39 0.13 4.90
CA ALA A 494 -10.94 0.10 4.82
C ALA A 494 -10.28 -0.13 6.19
N SER A 495 -10.89 0.36 7.27
CA SER A 495 -10.33 0.31 8.62
C SER A 495 -10.13 -1.11 9.15
N GLU A 496 -10.86 -2.10 8.62
CA GLU A 496 -10.67 -3.52 8.92
C GLU A 496 -9.37 -4.10 8.32
N HIS A 497 -8.84 -3.44 7.29
CA HIS A 497 -7.69 -3.90 6.50
C HIS A 497 -6.44 -3.05 6.68
N VAL A 498 -6.62 -1.81 7.11
CA VAL A 498 -5.55 -1.00 7.65
C VAL A 498 -5.18 -1.64 8.98
N VAL A 499 -4.27 -2.62 8.91
CA VAL A 499 -3.27 -2.74 9.95
C VAL A 499 -2.52 -1.42 9.84
N LEU A 500 -3.00 -0.37 10.54
CA LEU A 500 -2.14 0.74 10.91
C LEU A 500 -0.88 0.05 11.34
N ALA A 501 0.26 0.37 10.73
CA ALA A 501 1.53 -0.15 11.17
C ALA A 501 1.41 -0.21 12.67
N LYS A 502 1.38 -1.42 13.21
CA LYS A 502 1.74 -1.58 14.59
C LYS A 502 3.19 -1.17 14.47
N THR A 503 3.46 0.14 14.59
CA THR A 503 4.61 0.59 15.32
C THR A 503 4.72 -0.46 16.41
N ASN A 504 5.83 -1.19 16.46
CA ASN A 504 6.02 -2.20 17.49
C ASN A 504 5.74 -1.64 18.91
N ASP A 505 5.47 -0.34 19.05
CA ASP A 505 4.60 0.30 20.03
C ASP A 505 3.13 -0.26 20.16
N THR A 506 2.83 -1.55 20.01
CA THR A 506 1.65 -2.13 20.74
C THR A 506 2.02 -2.63 22.13
N ALA A 507 3.27 -2.46 22.54
CA ALA A 507 3.48 -1.97 23.89
C ALA A 507 3.38 -0.45 23.80
N GLU A 508 2.66 0.24 24.67
CA GLU A 508 2.96 1.66 24.87
C GLU A 508 4.48 1.83 24.93
N PRO A 509 5.08 2.82 24.23
CA PRO A 509 6.51 3.01 24.33
C PRO A 509 6.85 3.07 25.82
N GLU A 510 7.83 2.29 26.28
CA GLU A 510 8.21 2.33 27.69
C GLU A 510 8.74 3.75 27.97
N TRP A 511 7.85 4.59 28.50
CA TRP A 511 8.15 5.99 28.72
C TRP A 511 9.27 6.05 29.75
N LEU A 512 10.37 6.71 29.38
CA LEU A 512 11.49 6.86 30.30
C LEU A 512 11.04 7.75 31.45
N GLN A 513 10.81 7.15 32.61
CA GLN A 513 10.36 7.86 33.79
C GLN A 513 11.55 8.51 34.50
N ARG A 514 11.39 9.78 34.83
CA ARG A 514 12.32 10.56 35.65
C ARG A 514 11.57 11.23 36.78
N LYS A 515 12.26 11.51 37.88
CA LYS A 515 11.71 12.32 38.96
C LYS A 515 12.39 13.69 38.94
N VAL A 516 11.61 14.75 38.77
CA VAL A 516 12.10 16.12 38.66
C VAL A 516 11.41 16.98 39.71
N VAL A 517 12.16 17.42 40.72
CA VAL A 517 11.69 18.29 41.82
C VAL A 517 10.53 17.70 42.66
N GLY A 518 10.13 16.45 42.39
CA GLY A 518 9.03 15.74 43.06
C GLY A 518 7.98 15.20 42.08
N TRP A 519 7.90 15.75 40.87
CA TRP A 519 7.02 15.28 39.79
C TRP A 519 7.58 14.06 39.08
N ARG A 520 6.67 13.20 38.61
CA ARG A 520 6.99 12.16 37.64
C ARG A 520 6.95 12.76 36.24
N VAL A 521 8.05 12.61 35.51
CA VAL A 521 8.21 13.09 34.14
C VAL A 521 8.47 11.89 33.23
N HIS A 522 7.60 11.70 32.26
CA HIS A 522 7.64 10.64 31.28
C HIS A 522 8.20 11.19 29.98
N VAL A 523 9.27 10.58 29.46
CA VAL A 523 9.90 11.02 28.20
C VAL A 523 9.66 9.98 27.11
N ASN A 524 9.11 10.42 25.99
CA ASN A 524 8.92 9.57 24.83
C ASN A 524 10.30 9.14 24.27
N PRO A 525 10.58 7.83 24.10
CA PRO A 525 11.88 7.35 23.62
C PRO A 525 12.32 7.98 22.29
N ARG A 526 11.39 8.42 21.43
CA ARG A 526 11.70 9.10 20.17
C ARG A 526 12.48 10.40 20.36
N LEU A 527 12.37 11.05 21.52
CA LEU A 527 13.15 12.24 21.88
C LEU A 527 14.60 11.92 22.25
N THR A 528 14.96 10.63 22.32
CA THR A 528 16.31 10.15 22.68
C THR A 528 17.05 9.47 21.52
N LYS A 529 16.41 9.38 20.34
CA LYS A 529 16.87 8.58 19.19
C LYS A 529 18.23 9.03 18.63
N ASP A 530 18.55 10.31 18.73
CA ASP A 530 19.77 10.90 18.16
C ASP A 530 20.33 12.02 19.08
N ASP A 531 21.58 12.42 18.85
CA ASP A 531 22.27 13.41 19.68
C ASP A 531 21.64 14.81 19.63
N ALA A 532 21.06 15.22 18.51
CA ALA A 532 20.41 16.52 18.40
C ALA A 532 19.11 16.55 19.24
N SER A 533 18.30 15.50 19.14
CA SER A 533 17.10 15.31 19.95
C SER A 533 17.43 15.26 21.45
N ARG A 534 18.49 14.53 21.85
CA ARG A 534 18.95 14.46 23.24
C ARG A 534 19.39 15.80 23.81
N LYS A 535 20.10 16.63 23.04
CA LYS A 535 20.52 17.98 23.47
C LYS A 535 19.33 18.89 23.74
N LYS A 536 18.34 18.89 22.85
CA LYS A 536 17.11 19.70 23.01
C LYS A 536 16.27 19.24 24.19
N LEU A 537 16.09 17.93 24.34
CA LEU A 537 15.43 17.34 25.52
C LEU A 537 16.17 17.72 26.81
N GLY A 538 17.51 17.63 26.82
CA GLY A 538 18.33 18.04 27.97
C GLY A 538 18.06 19.49 28.37
N ARG A 539 18.07 20.41 27.39
CA ARG A 539 17.78 21.82 27.61
C ARG A 539 16.35 22.05 28.12
N ALA A 540 15.36 21.39 27.53
CA ALA A 540 13.97 21.48 27.98
C ALA A 540 13.80 20.96 29.43
N MET A 541 14.50 19.87 29.79
CA MET A 541 14.47 19.31 31.14
C MET A 541 15.10 20.24 32.18
N GLU A 542 16.19 20.93 31.84
CA GLU A 542 16.81 21.96 32.69
C GLU A 542 15.85 23.11 32.95
N LEU A 543 15.20 23.62 31.89
CA LEU A 543 14.25 24.73 31.99
C LEU A 543 13.00 24.32 32.77
N LEU A 544 12.43 23.15 32.51
CA LEU A 544 11.33 22.61 33.31
C LEU A 544 11.73 22.45 34.78
N THR A 545 12.96 22.03 35.07
CA THR A 545 13.45 21.92 36.46
C THR A 545 13.46 23.28 37.17
N VAL A 546 13.82 24.36 36.45
CA VAL A 546 13.76 25.73 37.00
C VAL A 546 12.31 26.13 37.30
N GLN A 547 11.41 25.93 36.34
CA GLN A 547 9.98 26.22 36.50
C GLN A 547 9.37 25.46 37.69
N LEU A 548 9.58 24.14 37.79
CA LEU A 548 9.06 23.32 38.89
C LEU A 548 9.65 23.67 40.26
N LYS A 549 10.92 24.12 40.32
CA LYS A 549 11.52 24.63 41.57
C LYS A 549 10.83 25.90 42.05
N GLU A 550 10.56 26.83 41.13
CA GLU A 550 9.82 28.05 41.44
C GLU A 550 8.41 27.73 41.93
N ILE A 551 7.68 26.84 41.24
CA ILE A 551 6.34 26.40 41.66
C ILE A 551 6.38 25.83 43.09
N LYS A 552 7.32 24.91 43.35
CA LYS A 552 7.48 24.31 44.69
C LYS A 552 7.83 25.34 45.77
N GLN A 553 8.52 26.42 45.41
CA GLN A 553 8.90 27.47 46.35
C GLN A 553 7.75 28.43 46.63
N LYS A 554 6.93 28.74 45.63
CA LYS A 554 5.97 29.85 45.69
C LYS A 554 4.53 29.42 45.98
N LEU A 555 4.15 28.18 45.67
CA LEU A 555 2.80 27.68 45.97
C LEU A 555 2.71 27.10 47.40
N PRO A 556 1.52 27.09 48.02
CA PRO A 556 1.30 26.42 49.29
C PRO A 556 1.65 24.93 49.24
N LYS A 557 2.17 24.40 50.35
CA LYS A 557 2.70 23.02 50.42
C LYS A 557 1.66 21.97 50.03
N ASP A 558 0.41 22.16 50.45
CA ASP A 558 -0.68 21.22 50.17
C ASP A 558 -1.05 21.23 48.68
N ALA A 559 -1.08 22.41 48.05
CA ALA A 559 -1.27 22.53 46.61
C ALA A 559 -0.13 21.86 45.82
N VAL A 560 1.13 22.06 46.25
CA VAL A 560 2.28 21.39 45.64
C VAL A 560 2.18 19.86 45.78
N ALA A 561 1.72 19.36 46.92
CA ALA A 561 1.52 17.93 47.14
C ALA A 561 0.47 17.33 46.19
N GLU A 562 -0.62 18.07 45.91
CA GLU A 562 -1.62 17.66 44.91
C GLU A 562 -1.06 17.73 43.48
N LEU A 563 -0.36 18.81 43.13
CA LEU A 563 0.24 18.97 41.80
C LEU A 563 1.31 17.92 41.50
N GLN A 564 2.06 17.43 42.49
CA GLN A 564 3.05 16.37 42.30
C GLN A 564 2.45 15.00 41.96
N LYS A 565 1.12 14.85 42.08
CA LYS A 565 0.38 13.68 41.59
C LYS A 565 0.03 13.77 40.09
N VAL A 566 0.28 14.91 39.45
CA VAL A 566 0.06 15.13 38.01
C VAL A 566 1.31 14.68 37.27
N ASP A 567 1.12 13.77 36.31
CA ASP A 567 2.21 13.28 35.47
C ASP A 567 2.52 14.29 34.37
N LEU A 568 3.82 14.53 34.16
CA LEU A 568 4.33 15.42 33.12
C LEU A 568 4.88 14.58 31.97
N TRP A 569 4.62 14.96 30.74
CA TRP A 569 4.96 14.18 29.56
C TRP A 569 5.77 15.02 28.58
N PHE A 570 6.87 14.49 28.08
CA PHE A 570 7.59 15.05 26.94
C PHE A 570 7.34 14.18 25.71
N SER A 571 6.66 14.74 24.72
CA SER A 571 6.33 14.06 23.47
C SER A 571 7.00 14.74 22.27
N PRO A 572 7.24 14.01 21.17
CA PRO A 572 7.60 14.64 19.91
C PRO A 572 6.44 15.50 19.40
N LYS A 573 6.76 16.51 18.58
CA LYS A 573 5.73 17.29 17.89
C LYS A 573 4.85 16.37 17.03
N TYR A 574 3.54 16.49 17.18
CA TYR A 574 2.59 15.73 16.37
C TYR A 574 2.42 16.35 14.98
N PRO A 575 2.23 15.53 13.92
CA PRO A 575 1.87 16.01 12.59
C PRO A 575 0.63 16.91 12.66
N ASN A 576 0.62 18.00 11.88
CA ASN A 576 -0.53 18.91 11.74
C ASN A 576 -1.00 19.63 13.01
N THR A 577 -0.26 19.56 14.12
CA THR A 577 -0.53 20.37 15.32
C THR A 577 0.67 21.26 15.68
N GLY A 578 0.37 22.44 16.22
CA GLY A 578 1.40 23.32 16.76
C GLY A 578 2.08 22.68 17.98
N ALA A 579 3.37 22.91 18.12
CA ALA A 579 4.10 22.56 19.33
C ALA A 579 3.56 23.39 20.51
N ARG A 580 3.05 22.73 21.56
CA ARG A 580 2.48 23.40 22.73
C ARG A 580 2.71 22.63 24.03
N ALA A 581 2.53 23.35 25.15
CA ALA A 581 2.24 22.76 26.45
C ALA A 581 0.71 22.65 26.60
N GLU A 582 0.18 21.57 27.18
CA GLU A 582 -1.27 21.37 27.29
C GLU A 582 -1.63 20.37 28.41
N TYR A 583 -2.64 20.70 29.20
CA TYR A 583 -3.30 19.78 30.12
C TYR A 583 -4.41 18.96 29.44
N HIS A 584 -4.45 17.64 29.68
CA HIS A 584 -5.41 16.72 29.05
C HIS A 584 -6.50 16.24 30.00
N PRO A 585 -7.74 16.77 29.97
CA PRO A 585 -8.74 16.43 30.98
C PRO A 585 -9.42 15.07 30.77
N SER A 586 -9.41 14.54 29.54
CA SER A 586 -10.15 13.31 29.18
C SER A 586 -9.37 12.42 28.21
N PRO A 587 -9.38 11.09 28.39
CA PRO A 587 -8.79 10.15 27.44
C PRO A 587 -9.50 10.13 26.08
N GLN A 588 -10.77 10.56 26.00
CA GLN A 588 -11.52 10.59 24.75
C GLN A 588 -10.90 11.57 23.74
N TRP A 589 -10.60 12.79 24.17
CA TRP A 589 -9.98 13.79 23.30
C TRP A 589 -8.60 13.32 22.82
N LEU A 590 -7.83 12.66 23.70
CA LEU A 590 -6.53 12.08 23.36
C LEU A 590 -6.67 11.03 22.24
N ARG A 591 -7.61 10.09 22.35
CA ARG A 591 -7.91 9.13 21.28
C ARG A 591 -8.26 9.80 19.96
N GLU A 592 -9.20 10.75 20.00
CA GLU A 592 -9.73 11.43 18.80
C GLU A 592 -8.67 12.26 18.08
N ASN A 593 -7.58 12.63 18.78
CA ASN A 593 -6.46 13.39 18.23
C ASN A 593 -5.17 12.56 18.09
N GLY A 594 -5.27 11.22 18.11
CA GLY A 594 -4.12 10.31 17.86
C GLY A 594 -3.04 10.37 18.93
N ARG A 595 -3.39 10.72 20.17
CA ARG A 595 -2.50 10.76 21.34
C ARG A 595 -2.77 9.60 22.28
N SER A 596 -1.76 9.26 23.09
CA SER A 596 -1.87 8.16 24.07
C SER A 596 -2.77 8.54 25.24
N GLU A 597 -3.73 7.68 25.56
CA GLU A 597 -4.71 7.89 26.63
C GLU A 597 -4.11 7.95 28.03
N ILE A 598 -2.94 7.36 28.26
CA ILE A 598 -2.28 7.37 29.58
C ILE A 598 -1.87 8.76 30.04
N MET A 599 -1.78 9.70 29.09
CA MET A 599 -1.49 11.10 29.37
C MET A 599 -2.72 11.83 29.93
N ALA A 600 -3.88 11.17 30.00
CA ALA A 600 -5.08 11.74 30.58
C ALA A 600 -4.84 12.18 32.03
N ARG A 601 -5.37 13.36 32.35
CA ARG A 601 -5.20 14.10 33.60
C ARG A 601 -3.74 14.44 33.93
N GLY A 602 -2.88 14.46 32.92
CA GLY A 602 -1.49 14.92 32.95
C GLY A 602 -1.25 16.17 32.09
N VAL A 603 -0.03 16.71 32.16
CA VAL A 603 0.42 17.85 31.36
C VAL A 603 1.45 17.37 30.34
N GLU A 604 1.24 17.72 29.09
CA GLU A 604 2.11 17.36 27.98
C GLU A 604 2.88 18.56 27.43
N PHE A 605 4.17 18.35 27.22
CA PHE A 605 5.09 19.26 26.56
C PHE A 605 5.53 18.67 25.21
N SER A 606 4.78 18.98 24.15
CA SER A 606 5.11 18.61 22.77
C SER A 606 6.09 19.58 22.09
N ASN A 607 6.46 20.64 22.80
CA ASN A 607 7.20 21.79 22.32
C ASN A 607 8.70 21.74 22.59
N VAL A 608 9.30 20.56 22.79
CA VAL A 608 10.75 20.39 23.09
C VAL A 608 11.65 21.23 22.18
N GLU A 609 11.30 21.34 20.91
CA GLU A 609 12.02 22.10 19.88
C GLU A 609 12.04 23.62 20.10
N ILE A 610 10.99 24.17 20.69
CA ILE A 610 10.81 25.62 20.93
C ILE A 610 10.73 25.95 22.43
N PHE A 611 10.90 24.98 23.32
CA PHE A 611 10.70 25.08 24.76
C PHE A 611 11.48 26.26 25.38
N GLU A 612 12.69 26.50 24.89
CA GLU A 612 13.51 27.63 25.35
C GLU A 612 12.97 28.98 24.90
N ALA A 613 12.48 29.10 23.66
CA ALA A 613 11.84 30.33 23.20
C ALA A 613 10.54 30.59 23.98
N GLU A 614 9.77 29.53 24.22
CA GLU A 614 8.55 29.58 25.03
C GLU A 614 8.85 29.96 26.48
N SER A 615 9.93 29.44 27.08
CA SER A 615 10.35 29.80 28.44
C SER A 615 10.84 31.26 28.55
N ARG A 616 11.22 31.91 27.45
CA ARG A 616 11.55 33.34 27.45
C ARG A 616 10.30 34.21 27.34
N ARG A 617 9.29 33.74 26.58
CA ARG A 617 7.99 34.39 26.44
C ARG A 617 7.17 34.27 27.72
N MET A 618 7.01 33.04 28.22
CA MET A 618 6.30 32.67 29.45
C MET A 618 7.29 31.98 30.40
N PRO A 619 7.87 32.72 31.37
CA PRO A 619 8.88 32.17 32.28
C PRO A 619 8.46 30.92 33.05
N ASN A 620 7.16 30.69 33.27
CA ASN A 620 6.64 29.52 33.98
C ASN A 620 5.33 28.97 33.40
N PHE A 621 5.28 28.72 32.09
CA PHE A 621 4.10 28.10 31.47
C PHE A 621 3.76 26.71 32.03
N ALA A 622 4.69 26.02 32.71
CA ALA A 622 4.36 24.80 33.44
C ALA A 622 3.35 25.06 34.57
N LEU A 623 3.40 26.24 35.21
CA LEU A 623 2.40 26.65 36.20
C LEU A 623 1.03 26.85 35.54
N HIS A 624 0.97 27.40 34.32
CA HIS A 624 -0.28 27.54 33.56
C HIS A 624 -1.01 26.20 33.43
N GLU A 625 -0.31 25.21 32.88
CA GLU A 625 -0.90 23.89 32.64
C GLU A 625 -1.20 23.14 33.95
N LEU A 626 -0.36 23.34 34.98
CA LEU A 626 -0.64 22.79 36.30
C LEU A 626 -1.81 23.50 37.00
N ALA A 627 -2.11 24.76 36.68
CA ALA A 627 -3.31 25.44 37.15
C ALA A 627 -4.57 24.83 36.53
N HIS A 628 -4.54 24.46 35.24
CA HIS A 628 -5.61 23.66 34.61
C HIS A 628 -5.78 22.31 35.32
N ALA A 629 -4.68 21.63 35.64
CA ALA A 629 -4.71 20.37 36.38
C ALA A 629 -5.28 20.55 37.81
N PHE A 630 -4.93 21.61 38.52
CA PHE A 630 -5.45 21.91 39.85
C PHE A 630 -6.95 22.22 39.79
N HIS A 631 -7.36 23.00 38.79
CA HIS A 631 -8.76 23.34 38.56
C HIS A 631 -9.60 22.08 38.26
N ASP A 632 -9.11 21.15 37.44
CA ASP A 632 -9.78 19.85 37.20
C ASP A 632 -9.85 19.00 38.48
N ARG A 633 -8.70 18.80 39.13
CA ARG A 633 -8.52 17.72 40.10
C ARG A 633 -8.91 18.08 41.53
N VAL A 634 -8.82 19.36 41.89
CA VAL A 634 -8.99 19.84 43.26
C VAL A 634 -10.24 20.69 43.39
N LEU A 635 -10.43 21.65 42.49
CA LEU A 635 -11.55 22.60 42.57
C LEU A 635 -12.81 22.13 41.83
N GLY A 636 -12.63 21.34 40.77
CA GLY A 636 -13.64 21.06 39.75
C GLY A 636 -13.71 22.19 38.72
N PHE A 637 -13.70 21.86 37.43
CA PHE A 637 -13.60 22.83 36.34
C PHE A 637 -14.69 23.91 36.28
N ASP A 638 -15.84 23.70 36.91
CA ASP A 638 -16.94 24.65 36.96
C ASP A 638 -17.07 25.33 38.33
N HIS A 639 -15.93 25.57 39.00
CA HIS A 639 -15.88 26.21 40.31
C HIS A 639 -16.63 27.55 40.30
N ALA A 640 -17.73 27.61 41.06
CA ALA A 640 -18.75 28.65 40.92
C ALA A 640 -18.21 30.08 41.13
N GLU A 641 -17.31 30.27 42.09
CA GLU A 641 -16.74 31.58 42.38
C GLU A 641 -15.73 32.02 41.30
N ILE A 642 -14.98 31.10 40.70
CA ILE A 642 -14.07 31.41 39.58
C ILE A 642 -14.89 31.85 38.38
N ARG A 643 -15.94 31.11 38.04
CA ARG A 643 -16.85 31.44 36.93
C ARG A 643 -17.50 32.82 37.13
N LYS A 644 -18.00 33.08 38.33
CA LYS A 644 -18.63 34.36 38.68
C LYS A 644 -17.66 35.55 38.57
N VAL A 645 -16.41 35.39 39.00
CA VAL A 645 -15.41 36.46 38.88
C VAL A 645 -14.93 36.63 37.43
N PHE A 646 -14.79 35.54 36.68
CA PHE A 646 -14.57 35.57 35.24
C PHE A 646 -15.68 36.36 34.51
N ASP A 647 -16.95 36.04 34.76
CA ASP A 647 -18.08 36.73 34.11
C ASP A 647 -18.06 38.25 34.38
N ARG A 648 -17.63 38.66 35.59
CA ARG A 648 -17.43 40.08 35.93
C ARG A 648 -16.24 40.69 35.18
N ALA A 649 -15.13 39.95 35.04
CA ALA A 649 -13.96 40.40 34.30
C ALA A 649 -14.24 40.58 32.80
N VAL A 650 -15.05 39.69 32.21
CA VAL A 650 -15.59 39.83 30.84
C VAL A 650 -16.46 41.08 30.75
N ALA A 651 -17.42 41.24 31.67
CA ALA A 651 -18.35 42.37 31.65
C ALA A 651 -17.67 43.73 31.84
N SER A 652 -16.51 43.78 32.51
CA SER A 652 -15.77 45.03 32.72
C SER A 652 -14.94 45.45 31.50
N GLY A 653 -14.78 44.59 30.50
CA GLY A 653 -13.97 44.85 29.30
C GLY A 653 -12.47 45.03 29.54
N LYS A 654 -11.98 44.78 30.76
CA LYS A 654 -10.60 45.13 31.18
C LYS A 654 -9.53 44.30 30.46
N TYR A 655 -9.92 43.16 29.91
CA TYR A 655 -9.05 42.20 29.23
C TYR A 655 -9.23 42.17 27.70
N GLU A 656 -10.10 43.01 27.13
CA GLU A 656 -10.39 43.00 25.70
C GLU A 656 -9.20 43.48 24.84
N SER A 657 -8.30 44.26 25.45
CA SER A 657 -7.02 44.65 24.85
C SER A 657 -6.01 44.94 25.95
N VAL A 658 -5.06 44.04 26.15
CA VAL A 658 -3.96 44.16 27.13
C VAL A 658 -2.62 44.10 26.42
N LEU A 659 -1.54 44.48 27.10
CA LEU A 659 -0.21 44.29 26.54
C LEU A 659 0.18 42.81 26.60
N ARG A 660 0.63 42.25 25.49
CA ARG A 660 1.28 40.95 25.40
C ARG A 660 2.76 41.12 25.09
N GLN A 661 3.61 40.40 25.82
CA GLN A 661 5.06 40.40 25.64
C GLN A 661 5.52 39.16 24.85
N ASP A 662 6.35 39.34 23.82
CA ASP A 662 6.94 38.23 23.07
C ASP A 662 8.25 37.71 23.71
N ALA A 663 8.83 36.65 23.15
CA ALA A 663 10.08 36.03 23.63
C ALA A 663 11.31 36.98 23.61
N ASN A 664 11.23 38.10 22.88
CA ASN A 664 12.28 39.11 22.79
C ASN A 664 12.02 40.31 23.73
N GLY A 665 10.90 40.31 24.46
CA GLY A 665 10.52 41.39 25.35
C GLY A 665 9.73 42.52 24.69
N ASN A 666 9.38 42.40 23.40
CA ASN A 666 8.57 43.41 22.73
C ASN A 666 7.11 43.31 23.18
N ARG A 667 6.47 44.46 23.40
CA ARG A 667 5.09 44.55 23.86
C ARG A 667 4.18 45.07 22.77
N ARG A 668 3.02 44.44 22.60
CA ARG A 668 1.96 44.91 21.70
C ARG A 668 0.58 44.73 22.35
N PRO A 669 -0.41 45.57 22.01
CA PRO A 669 -1.81 45.29 22.37
C PRO A 669 -2.28 43.97 21.74
N ASP A 670 -2.96 43.14 22.52
CA ASP A 670 -3.56 41.86 22.11
C ASP A 670 -4.77 41.55 23.01
N ARG A 671 -5.69 40.70 22.57
CA ARG A 671 -6.81 40.28 23.42
C ARG A 671 -6.29 39.28 24.46
N ALA A 672 -6.57 39.50 25.75
CA ALA A 672 -6.02 38.64 26.79
C ALA A 672 -6.52 37.20 26.64
N TYR A 673 -5.62 36.24 26.76
CA TYR A 673 -5.97 34.83 26.67
C TYR A 673 -6.95 34.39 27.78
N ALA A 674 -6.88 35.08 28.93
CA ALA A 674 -7.79 34.98 30.06
C ALA A 674 -9.29 35.16 29.71
N LEU A 675 -9.63 35.80 28.58
CA LEU A 675 -11.04 35.95 28.14
C LEU A 675 -11.61 34.72 27.43
N SER A 676 -10.78 33.72 27.10
CA SER A 676 -11.22 32.57 26.32
C SER A 676 -12.27 31.74 27.06
N ASN A 677 -12.07 31.52 28.37
CA ASN A 677 -13.03 30.91 29.30
C ASN A 677 -12.52 31.08 30.74
N HIS A 678 -13.36 30.72 31.71
CA HIS A 678 -13.03 30.83 33.14
C HIS A 678 -11.86 29.93 33.61
N LYS A 679 -11.49 28.91 32.84
CA LYS A 679 -10.32 28.06 33.14
C LYS A 679 -9.03 28.75 32.74
N GLU A 680 -8.98 29.32 31.54
CA GLU A 680 -7.84 30.13 31.08
C GLU A 680 -7.68 31.37 31.94
N TYR A 681 -8.79 32.01 32.34
CA TYR A 681 -8.78 33.10 33.32
C TYR A 681 -8.05 32.68 34.61
N PHE A 682 -8.42 31.54 35.20
CA PHE A 682 -7.77 31.07 36.42
C PHE A 682 -6.28 30.75 36.22
N ALA A 683 -5.90 30.13 35.10
CA ALA A 683 -4.52 29.76 34.81
C ALA A 683 -3.63 30.99 34.62
N GLU A 684 -4.05 31.94 33.78
CA GLU A 684 -3.36 33.22 33.53
C GLU A 684 -3.17 34.03 34.81
N LEU A 685 -4.22 34.14 35.63
CA LEU A 685 -4.12 34.87 36.91
C LEU A 685 -3.23 34.14 37.92
N SER A 686 -3.17 32.81 37.88
CA SER A 686 -2.26 32.03 38.72
C SER A 686 -0.80 32.25 38.32
N GLU A 687 -0.50 32.34 37.02
CA GLU A 687 0.82 32.72 36.53
C GLU A 687 1.21 34.13 36.96
N ALA A 688 0.33 35.12 36.80
CA ALA A 688 0.60 36.48 37.25
C ALA A 688 0.79 36.55 38.78
N TYR A 689 -0.01 35.83 39.56
CA TYR A 689 0.03 35.89 41.02
C TYR A 689 1.29 35.25 41.61
N PHE A 690 1.76 34.12 41.06
CA PHE A 690 2.90 33.38 41.61
C PHE A 690 4.17 33.53 40.78
N SER A 691 4.12 33.89 39.50
CA SER A 691 5.29 33.98 38.62
C SER A 691 5.23 35.23 37.74
N LYS A 692 5.54 35.09 36.44
CA LYS A 692 5.44 36.13 35.43
C LYS A 692 4.60 35.64 34.27
N ASN A 693 3.60 36.43 33.90
CA ASN A 693 2.73 36.18 32.77
C ASN A 693 3.27 36.86 31.49
N ASP A 694 2.85 36.40 30.31
CA ASP A 694 3.13 37.06 29.03
C ASP A 694 2.02 38.02 28.59
N PHE A 695 0.82 37.93 29.17
CA PHE A 695 -0.22 38.94 29.09
C PHE A 695 -0.26 39.81 30.36
N PHE A 696 -0.55 41.10 30.20
CA PHE A 696 -0.79 41.98 31.34
C PHE A 696 -2.10 41.60 32.05
N PRO A 697 -2.15 41.54 33.40
CA PRO A 697 -1.07 41.88 34.34
C PRO A 697 0.06 40.84 34.35
N PHE A 698 1.31 41.32 34.26
CA PHE A 698 2.48 40.46 34.11
C PHE A 698 2.95 39.86 35.44
N ASP A 699 2.60 40.47 36.57
CA ASP A 699 2.97 39.99 37.90
C ASP A 699 1.91 40.30 38.96
N ARG A 700 2.18 39.85 40.19
CA ARG A 700 1.25 39.93 41.31
C ARG A 700 0.89 41.36 41.69
N THR A 701 1.82 42.29 41.57
CA THR A 701 1.59 43.70 41.95
C THR A 701 0.57 44.30 40.98
N GLU A 702 0.83 44.13 39.68
CA GLU A 702 -0.05 44.59 38.62
C GLU A 702 -1.42 43.89 38.71
N LEU A 703 -1.45 42.60 39.05
CA LEU A 703 -2.70 41.84 39.23
C LEU A 703 -3.53 42.38 40.41
N LEU A 704 -2.91 42.68 41.55
CA LEU A 704 -3.62 43.24 42.71
C LEU A 704 -4.22 44.62 42.42
N GLU A 705 -3.58 45.40 41.55
CA GLU A 705 -4.06 46.73 41.14
C GLU A 705 -5.19 46.65 40.10
N THR A 706 -5.07 45.73 39.14
CA THR A 706 -5.94 45.68 37.95
C THR A 706 -7.13 44.74 38.09
N ASP A 707 -6.96 43.64 38.83
CA ASP A 707 -8.01 42.68 39.14
C ASP A 707 -7.92 42.16 40.58
N PRO A 708 -8.19 43.01 41.59
CA PRO A 708 -8.12 42.62 42.99
C PRO A 708 -9.07 41.47 43.36
N GLU A 709 -10.22 41.36 42.70
CA GLU A 709 -11.15 40.24 42.89
C GLU A 709 -10.61 38.94 42.28
N GLY A 710 -10.03 39.00 41.07
CA GLY A 710 -9.32 37.87 40.48
C GLY A 710 -8.16 37.40 41.36
N ALA A 711 -7.35 38.34 41.87
CA ALA A 711 -6.25 38.08 42.79
C ALA A 711 -6.73 37.41 44.09
N ARG A 712 -7.85 37.88 44.64
CA ARG A 712 -8.49 37.29 45.83
C ARG A 712 -8.90 35.85 45.58
N VAL A 713 -9.60 35.58 44.47
CA VAL A 713 -10.04 34.23 44.12
C VAL A 713 -8.87 33.28 43.88
N VAL A 714 -7.81 33.72 43.20
CA VAL A 714 -6.57 32.92 43.06
C VAL A 714 -5.96 32.63 44.43
N LYS A 715 -5.81 33.64 45.30
CA LYS A 715 -5.28 33.46 46.66
C LYS A 715 -6.06 32.40 47.44
N GLU A 716 -7.39 32.50 47.44
CA GLU A 716 -8.28 31.59 48.16
C GLU A 716 -8.27 30.18 47.56
N ALA A 717 -8.37 30.06 46.24
CA ALA A 717 -8.41 28.78 45.53
C ALA A 717 -7.13 27.96 45.73
N TRP A 718 -5.96 28.61 45.73
CA TRP A 718 -4.68 27.94 46.00
C TRP A 718 -4.42 27.69 47.50
N GLY A 719 -5.28 28.17 48.41
CA GLY A 719 -5.12 27.99 49.84
C GLY A 719 -3.96 28.78 50.44
N VAL A 720 -3.68 29.97 49.92
CA VAL A 720 -2.60 30.83 50.43
C VAL A 720 -3.01 31.44 51.77
N THR A 721 -2.49 30.90 52.87
CA THR A 721 -2.62 31.51 54.20
C THR A 721 -2.02 32.93 54.23
N PRO A 722 -2.58 33.85 55.03
CA PRO A 722 -2.11 35.24 55.15
C PRO A 722 -0.62 35.40 55.42
#